data_AF-A0AAW1S0B3-F1
#
_entry.id   AF-A0AAW1S0B3-F1
#
_cell.length_a   1.000
_cell.length_b   1.000
_cell.length_c   1.000
_cell.angle_alpha   90.00
_cell.angle_beta   90.00
_cell.angle_gamma   90.00
#
_symmetry.space_group_name_H-M   'P 1'
#
loop_
_entity.id
_entity.type
_entity.pdbx_description
1 polymer ?
#
loop_
_entity_poly.entity_id
_entity_poly.type
_entity_poly.pdbx_seq_one_letter_code
_entity_poly.pdbx_strand_id
1 'polypeptide(L)'
;MRAIFGSGKPQLATPQRQKAQHASVQGSALELINYDTQTGKFHVGQEALKVLQSTPGPVGVVSVCGRARQGKSYILNQLLGQSSGFQVAPTHRPCTKGLWMWSAPVERTRADGSTYHLVLLDTEGIDAWDQTGQYSTQIFSLAVLLSSLFVYNQMGGIDEAAIDHLSLVTEMTKHIRIKADSADSPEDAELARFTPSFLWLLRDFYLTLEEDGRKLTPREYLEQALKAVEGSGRSVQQKNQIRTSIKSLFPKRDCFALVRPMEDEQQLARLENVATSQLRPQFQKGMEHLTELIFNKAQPKELGSSIITGPMLAALTKAYVDAINHGAVPTISTAWQGVAEAECRRAGDAAEEAYHKAFRRETTADEASMDAEHQRCMNVAMRAFDAVAIGDESVKKANEQRAKDRLTSDFKQFRDGRLAQAALECEKQLNVANTQLMQAASSGLEELLSREAQEWARYRNSVGAGSEKWMRYLEYLHGPFHQMLKTGWSNSQQKSKADTDSLQHQLASASSRAAHAETRASQAEQDRDGLRDAQRMLQHEAAEAAKKVSAMEEQMRHDRSGSQRLQAELDTLRSQKAQADQNLSQSRQDMQTKVRNLEARVQQETAAVAQARQQKSDLESRLHQETERLSSAQRQLKAEQEGRTADAASSSSSSQAAAQQAQAAARTAERQLKDEQASAARQHQAAQQEIAQLRSQITAGEGTSSELQQVRAQASQLREQQGRLQTELDSVQAELAEARSIAQQHHDAGLAANAEAVPMDEGHANGHVSTEDATAKAKKMSIPEIKIWLTENGKEAVVYELGRNKAKKAEYVDAYVSAQV
;
A
#
# COMPACT_ATOMS: atom_id res chain seq x y z
N MET A 1 -67.69 -44.11 32.26
CA MET A 1 -66.44 -44.88 32.58
C MET A 1 -65.71 -44.06 33.65
N ARG A 2 -65.21 -44.57 34.79
CA ARG A 2 -64.17 -45.63 34.99
C ARG A 2 -62.89 -45.28 34.20
N ALA A 3 -61.68 -45.22 34.76
CA ALA A 3 -61.20 -45.14 36.14
C ALA A 3 -59.73 -44.56 36.05
N ILE A 4 -58.80 -44.56 37.01
CA ILE A 4 -58.62 -45.16 38.34
C ILE A 4 -58.13 -44.05 39.30
N PHE A 5 -58.53 -44.04 40.58
CA PHE A 5 -57.76 -43.39 41.67
C PHE A 5 -56.97 -44.48 42.41
N GLY A 6 -55.64 -44.48 42.29
CA GLY A 6 -54.76 -45.49 42.88
C GLY A 6 -54.26 -45.08 44.26
N SER A 7 -54.63 -45.83 45.30
CA SER A 7 -54.18 -45.58 46.67
C SER A 7 -52.78 -46.13 46.93
N GLY A 8 -51.80 -45.25 47.18
CA GLY A 8 -50.45 -45.61 47.59
C GLY A 8 -50.01 -44.82 48.83
N LYS A 9 -49.88 -45.49 49.98
CA LYS A 9 -49.18 -44.90 51.14
C LYS A 9 -47.67 -44.96 50.89
N PRO A 10 -46.90 -43.89 51.11
CA PRO A 10 -45.44 -44.00 51.11
C PRO A 10 -45.01 -44.85 52.31
N GLN A 11 -44.30 -45.95 52.05
CA GLN A 11 -43.55 -46.64 53.10
C GLN A 11 -42.37 -45.75 53.52
N LEU A 12 -42.25 -45.43 54.81
CA LEU A 12 -41.00 -44.88 55.33
C LEU A 12 -39.94 -45.97 55.28
N ALA A 13 -39.03 -45.87 54.31
CA ALA A 13 -37.82 -46.67 54.30
C ALA A 13 -37.00 -46.34 55.56
N THR A 14 -36.86 -47.32 56.47
CA THR A 14 -36.00 -47.18 57.64
C THR A 14 -34.54 -47.05 57.17
N PRO A 15 -33.78 -46.02 57.56
CA PRO A 15 -32.39 -45.90 57.13
C PRO A 15 -31.58 -47.09 57.64
N GLN A 16 -31.12 -47.95 56.74
CA GLN A 16 -30.16 -48.99 57.09
C GLN A 16 -28.87 -48.32 57.54
N ARG A 17 -28.52 -48.50 58.81
CA ARG A 17 -27.32 -47.94 59.43
C ARG A 17 -26.10 -48.66 58.86
N GLN A 18 -25.62 -48.21 57.70
CA GLN A 18 -24.40 -48.71 57.07
C GLN A 18 -23.25 -48.58 58.07
N LYS A 19 -22.66 -49.71 58.48
CA LYS A 19 -21.40 -49.71 59.23
C LYS A 19 -20.32 -49.19 58.28
N ALA A 20 -19.73 -48.05 58.59
CA ALA A 20 -18.57 -47.56 57.87
C ALA A 20 -17.41 -48.55 58.06
N GLN A 21 -17.11 -49.34 57.04
CA GLN A 21 -15.90 -50.16 57.01
C GLN A 21 -14.72 -49.23 56.74
N HIS A 22 -13.98 -48.87 57.80
CA HIS A 22 -12.78 -48.07 57.69
C HIS A 22 -11.70 -48.87 56.95
N ALA A 23 -11.51 -48.55 55.66
CA ALA A 23 -10.41 -49.11 54.87
C ALA A 23 -9.06 -48.68 55.46
N SER A 24 -8.12 -49.61 55.59
CA SER A 24 -6.80 -49.36 56.17
C SER A 24 -5.96 -48.49 55.23
N VAL A 25 -5.78 -47.21 55.60
CA VAL A 25 -5.01 -46.25 54.81
C VAL A 25 -3.51 -46.51 54.96
N GLN A 26 -2.90 -47.10 53.92
CA GLN A 26 -1.45 -47.29 53.87
C GLN A 26 -0.72 -45.94 53.82
N GLY A 27 0.36 -45.82 54.60
CA GLY A 27 1.13 -44.58 54.71
C GLY A 27 2.27 -44.72 55.72
N SER A 28 2.84 -43.58 56.09
CA SER A 28 3.97 -43.43 57.01
C SER A 28 3.84 -42.10 57.77
N ALA A 29 4.48 -42.01 58.94
CA ALA A 29 4.63 -40.74 59.64
C ALA A 29 5.80 -39.95 59.04
N LEU A 30 5.58 -38.67 58.72
CA LEU A 30 6.58 -37.71 58.23
C LEU A 30 6.75 -36.59 59.25
N GLU A 31 7.97 -36.06 59.38
CA GLU A 31 8.17 -34.77 60.07
C GLU A 31 7.52 -33.65 59.24
N LEU A 32 6.52 -32.97 59.80
CA LEU A 32 5.96 -31.74 59.22
C LEU A 32 6.69 -30.51 59.73
N ILE A 33 6.98 -30.47 61.03
CA ILE A 33 7.82 -29.43 61.65
C ILE A 33 8.82 -30.11 62.57
N ASN A 34 10.10 -29.94 62.31
CA ASN A 34 11.18 -30.34 63.20
C ASN A 34 11.89 -29.10 63.76
N TYR A 35 12.82 -29.30 64.70
CA TYR A 35 13.53 -28.24 65.38
C TYR A 35 15.01 -28.57 65.48
N ASP A 36 15.83 -27.69 64.91
CA ASP A 36 17.28 -27.79 64.98
C ASP A 36 17.77 -27.18 66.29
N THR A 37 18.29 -28.06 67.16
CA THR A 37 18.90 -27.68 68.44
C THR A 37 20.22 -26.91 68.30
N GLN A 38 20.83 -26.85 67.11
CA GLN A 38 22.07 -26.09 66.86
C GLN A 38 21.77 -24.63 66.51
N THR A 39 20.84 -24.36 65.59
CA THR A 39 20.42 -22.99 65.23
C THR A 39 19.30 -22.43 66.10
N GLY A 40 18.61 -23.28 66.87
CA GLY A 40 17.48 -22.89 67.72
C GLY A 40 16.19 -22.60 66.96
N LYS A 41 16.04 -23.14 65.75
CA LYS A 41 14.95 -22.81 64.80
C LYS A 41 14.13 -24.02 64.40
N PHE A 42 12.88 -23.76 64.02
CA PHE A 42 11.99 -24.74 63.42
C PHE A 42 12.17 -24.80 61.90
N HIS A 43 12.05 -25.98 61.29
CA HIS A 43 12.02 -26.13 59.83
C HIS A 43 10.81 -26.96 59.41
N VAL A 44 10.27 -26.66 58.22
CA VAL A 44 9.15 -27.42 57.63
C VAL A 44 9.69 -28.57 56.80
N GLY A 45 9.23 -29.79 57.08
CA GLY A 45 9.64 -31.00 56.37
C GLY A 45 9.16 -30.99 54.91
N GLN A 46 10.10 -31.07 53.97
CA GLN A 46 9.80 -30.88 52.53
C GLN A 46 8.96 -32.02 51.94
N GLU A 47 9.01 -33.23 52.51
CA GLU A 47 8.18 -34.36 52.07
C GLU A 47 6.72 -34.19 52.52
N ALA A 48 6.51 -33.85 53.79
CA ALA A 48 5.19 -33.51 54.31
C ALA A 48 4.59 -32.29 53.58
N LEU A 49 5.40 -31.28 53.27
CA LEU A 49 4.98 -30.15 52.45
C LEU A 49 4.51 -30.59 51.05
N LYS A 50 5.25 -31.47 50.37
CA LYS A 50 4.85 -32.00 49.04
C LYS A 50 3.56 -32.80 49.10
N VAL A 51 3.34 -33.59 50.15
CA VAL A 51 2.06 -34.30 50.39
C VAL A 51 0.92 -33.28 50.52
N LEU A 52 1.08 -32.24 51.34
CA LEU A 52 0.07 -31.18 51.46
C LEU A 52 -0.17 -30.47 50.12
N GLN A 53 0.89 -30.08 49.39
CA GLN A 53 0.79 -29.42 48.08
C GLN A 53 0.17 -30.29 46.98
N SER A 54 0.19 -31.61 47.11
CA SER A 54 -0.45 -32.55 46.17
C SER A 54 -1.81 -33.07 46.64
N THR A 55 -2.25 -32.73 47.86
CA THR A 55 -3.58 -33.08 48.38
C THR A 55 -4.63 -32.17 47.72
N PRO A 56 -5.56 -32.73 46.91
CA PRO A 56 -6.52 -31.92 46.17
C PRO A 56 -7.66 -31.41 47.08
N GLY A 57 -8.23 -30.26 46.74
CA GLY A 57 -9.46 -29.78 47.37
C GLY A 57 -9.34 -29.47 48.88
N PRO A 58 -10.47 -29.40 49.59
CA PRO A 58 -10.53 -29.04 51.01
C PRO A 58 -9.78 -30.01 51.93
N VAL A 59 -9.13 -29.49 52.97
CA VAL A 59 -8.49 -30.29 54.02
C VAL A 59 -9.07 -30.03 55.41
N GLY A 60 -9.44 -31.10 56.11
CA GLY A 60 -9.64 -31.11 57.56
C GLY A 60 -8.33 -31.49 58.26
N VAL A 61 -8.14 -31.07 59.51
CA VAL A 61 -6.89 -31.34 60.25
C VAL A 61 -7.19 -31.71 61.70
N VAL A 62 -6.74 -32.88 62.14
CA VAL A 62 -6.84 -33.34 63.53
C VAL A 62 -5.46 -33.34 64.17
N SER A 63 -5.27 -32.49 65.18
CA SER A 63 -4.08 -32.49 66.02
C SER A 63 -4.36 -33.18 67.34
N VAL A 64 -3.59 -34.20 67.72
CA VAL A 64 -3.66 -34.82 69.06
C VAL A 64 -2.47 -34.36 69.90
N CYS A 65 -2.73 -33.47 70.84
CA CYS A 65 -1.74 -32.89 71.76
C CYS A 65 -1.99 -33.36 73.20
N GLY A 66 -1.00 -33.22 74.08
CA GLY A 66 -1.07 -33.71 75.46
C GLY A 66 0.31 -34.01 76.04
N ARG A 67 0.37 -34.46 77.29
CA ARG A 67 1.65 -34.74 77.98
C ARG A 67 2.34 -35.97 77.38
N ALA A 68 3.65 -36.05 77.54
CA ALA A 68 4.45 -37.17 77.03
C ALA A 68 3.94 -38.55 77.52
N ARG A 69 4.03 -39.55 76.63
CA ARG A 69 3.66 -40.97 76.86
C ARG A 69 2.19 -41.26 77.22
N GLN A 70 1.27 -40.29 77.16
CA GLN A 70 -0.16 -40.49 77.44
C GLN A 70 -0.95 -41.13 76.26
N GLY A 71 -0.29 -41.90 75.40
CA GLY A 71 -0.94 -42.68 74.34
C GLY A 71 -1.58 -41.86 73.21
N LYS A 72 -0.98 -40.74 72.79
CA LYS A 72 -1.49 -39.87 71.69
C LYS A 72 -1.47 -40.58 70.33
N SER A 73 -0.30 -41.08 69.95
CA SER A 73 -0.03 -41.80 68.71
C SER A 73 -0.92 -43.05 68.55
N TYR A 74 -1.26 -43.70 69.67
CA TYR A 74 -2.24 -44.79 69.69
C TYR A 74 -3.64 -44.32 69.23
N ILE A 75 -4.14 -43.17 69.70
CA ILE A 75 -5.44 -42.62 69.24
C ILE A 75 -5.39 -42.34 67.73
N LEU A 76 -4.29 -41.77 67.23
CA LEU A 76 -4.11 -41.51 65.80
C LEU A 76 -4.07 -42.80 64.96
N ASN A 77 -3.39 -43.85 65.43
CA ASN A 77 -3.39 -45.16 64.76
C ASN A 77 -4.80 -45.76 64.72
N GLN A 78 -5.59 -45.62 65.78
CA GLN A 78 -6.99 -46.06 65.79
C GLN A 78 -7.88 -45.24 64.82
N LEU A 79 -7.59 -43.96 64.58
CA LEU A 79 -8.24 -43.19 63.50
C LEU A 79 -7.82 -43.68 62.09
N LEU A 80 -6.61 -44.22 61.93
CA LEU A 80 -6.16 -44.87 60.69
C LEU A 80 -6.72 -46.29 60.49
N GLY A 81 -7.52 -46.79 61.45
CA GLY A 81 -8.03 -48.16 61.47
C GLY A 81 -6.96 -49.23 61.72
N GLN A 82 -5.83 -48.85 62.34
CA GLN A 82 -4.62 -49.67 62.46
C GLN A 82 -4.11 -49.71 63.91
N SER A 83 -3.37 -50.77 64.27
CA SER A 83 -2.64 -50.85 65.54
C SER A 83 -1.29 -50.11 65.46
N SER A 84 -0.58 -50.26 64.34
CA SER A 84 0.69 -49.64 64.01
C SER A 84 0.53 -48.48 63.02
N GLY A 85 1.33 -47.42 63.15
CA GLY A 85 1.29 -46.27 62.25
C GLY A 85 2.31 -45.22 62.67
N PHE A 86 1.86 -44.18 63.37
CA PHE A 86 2.74 -43.33 64.17
C PHE A 86 3.44 -44.17 65.25
N GLN A 87 4.72 -43.84 65.53
CA GLN A 87 5.57 -44.63 66.42
C GLN A 87 5.17 -44.47 67.89
N VAL A 88 4.64 -45.53 68.48
CA VAL A 88 4.54 -45.70 69.93
C VAL A 88 5.85 -46.32 70.43
N ALA A 89 6.30 -45.98 71.65
CA ALA A 89 7.36 -46.73 72.33
C ALA A 89 7.22 -46.64 73.87
N PRO A 90 7.55 -47.71 74.61
CA PRO A 90 7.41 -47.75 76.08
C PRO A 90 8.53 -47.05 76.86
N THR A 91 9.53 -46.45 76.19
CA THR A 91 10.76 -45.98 76.85
C THR A 91 10.61 -44.60 77.50
N HIS A 92 11.59 -44.22 78.34
CA HIS A 92 11.57 -42.89 78.98
C HIS A 92 11.89 -41.73 78.02
N ARG A 93 12.35 -41.98 76.80
CA ARG A 93 12.66 -40.93 75.80
C ARG A 93 11.41 -40.54 75.01
N PRO A 94 11.19 -39.25 74.69
CA PRO A 94 10.13 -38.85 73.76
C PRO A 94 10.27 -39.58 72.42
N CYS A 95 9.17 -40.15 71.93
CA CYS A 95 9.14 -40.91 70.67
C CYS A 95 8.97 -39.96 69.46
N THR A 96 8.17 -38.91 69.66
CA THR A 96 7.79 -37.90 68.66
C THR A 96 8.43 -36.57 69.02
N LYS A 97 9.37 -36.08 68.19
CA LYS A 97 9.92 -34.72 68.33
C LYS A 97 9.32 -33.76 67.31
N GLY A 98 8.93 -32.56 67.75
CA GLY A 98 8.28 -31.56 66.89
C GLY A 98 6.81 -31.88 66.57
N LEU A 99 6.44 -31.81 65.29
CA LEU A 99 5.09 -32.06 64.78
C LEU A 99 5.16 -33.03 63.60
N TRP A 100 4.48 -34.17 63.72
CA TRP A 100 4.46 -35.25 62.73
C TRP A 100 3.11 -35.32 62.01
N MET A 101 3.13 -35.72 60.75
CA MET A 101 1.96 -35.82 59.88
C MET A 101 1.88 -37.19 59.21
N TRP A 102 0.68 -37.74 59.04
CA TRP A 102 0.50 -38.96 58.22
C TRP A 102 0.60 -38.64 56.73
N SER A 103 1.39 -39.41 55.98
CA SER A 103 1.67 -39.17 54.56
C SER A 103 0.51 -39.44 53.60
N ALA A 104 -0.58 -40.07 54.08
CA ALA A 104 -1.76 -40.39 53.29
C ALA A 104 -3.03 -39.78 53.92
N PRO A 105 -3.41 -38.53 53.57
CA PRO A 105 -4.60 -37.87 54.09
C PRO A 105 -5.89 -38.68 53.86
N VAL A 106 -6.64 -38.95 54.93
CA VAL A 106 -7.79 -39.85 54.89
C VAL A 106 -8.97 -39.17 54.20
N GLU A 107 -9.42 -39.68 53.06
CA GLU A 107 -10.60 -39.11 52.38
C GLU A 107 -11.87 -39.27 53.23
N ARG A 108 -12.67 -38.21 53.30
CA ARG A 108 -13.92 -38.11 54.04
C ARG A 108 -15.00 -37.46 53.19
N THR A 109 -16.25 -37.87 53.37
CA THR A 109 -17.43 -37.21 52.80
C THR A 109 -18.17 -36.45 53.89
N ARG A 110 -18.60 -35.23 53.59
CA ARG A 110 -19.40 -34.36 54.45
C ARG A 110 -20.91 -34.64 54.24
N ALA A 111 -21.75 -34.17 55.16
CA ALA A 111 -23.20 -34.41 55.13
C ALA A 111 -23.93 -33.80 53.92
N ASP A 112 -23.29 -32.86 53.21
CA ASP A 112 -23.75 -32.25 51.95
C ASP A 112 -23.29 -33.02 50.69
N GLY A 113 -22.54 -34.12 50.86
CA GLY A 113 -21.98 -34.93 49.78
C GLY A 113 -20.61 -34.45 49.26
N SER A 114 -20.08 -33.32 49.75
CA SER A 114 -18.74 -32.86 49.37
C SER A 114 -17.64 -33.75 49.97
N THR A 115 -16.54 -33.95 49.22
CA THR A 115 -15.35 -34.66 49.70
C THR A 115 -14.29 -33.71 50.24
N TYR A 116 -13.53 -34.18 51.23
CA TYR A 116 -12.38 -33.49 51.80
C TYR A 116 -11.37 -34.49 52.34
N HIS A 117 -10.11 -34.07 52.48
CA HIS A 117 -9.05 -34.94 52.98
C HIS A 117 -8.68 -34.59 54.43
N LEU A 118 -8.60 -35.59 55.29
CA LEU A 118 -8.29 -35.43 56.71
C LEU A 118 -6.80 -35.68 56.97
N VAL A 119 -6.08 -34.61 57.30
CA VAL A 119 -4.69 -34.64 57.75
C VAL A 119 -4.67 -34.97 59.25
N LEU A 120 -3.88 -35.99 59.63
CA LEU A 120 -3.66 -36.36 61.03
C LEU A 120 -2.28 -35.85 61.49
N LEU A 121 -2.25 -35.15 62.62
CA LEU A 121 -1.04 -34.57 63.23
C LEU A 121 -0.82 -35.11 64.65
N ASP A 122 0.37 -35.69 64.90
CA ASP A 122 0.85 -36.03 66.24
C ASP A 122 1.84 -34.97 66.72
N THR A 123 1.63 -34.41 67.90
CA THR A 123 2.56 -33.43 68.49
C THR A 123 3.63 -34.12 69.31
N GLU A 124 4.72 -33.43 69.61
CA GLU A 124 5.54 -33.80 70.76
C GLU A 124 4.72 -33.77 72.07
N GLY A 125 5.15 -34.56 73.06
CA GLY A 125 4.53 -34.58 74.37
C GLY A 125 4.96 -33.40 75.23
N ILE A 126 3.99 -32.66 75.74
CA ILE A 126 4.22 -31.58 76.71
C ILE A 126 4.92 -32.17 77.96
N ASP A 127 5.79 -31.38 78.59
CA ASP A 127 6.66 -31.76 79.72
C ASP A 127 7.70 -32.86 79.39
N ALA A 128 8.22 -32.89 78.16
CA ALA A 128 9.43 -33.65 77.85
C ALA A 128 10.63 -33.13 78.70
N TRP A 129 11.35 -34.05 79.33
CA TRP A 129 12.39 -33.74 80.33
C TRP A 129 13.64 -33.06 79.75
N ASP A 130 13.82 -33.12 78.43
CA ASP A 130 14.96 -32.61 77.67
C ASP A 130 14.65 -31.30 76.92
N GLN A 131 13.64 -30.53 77.35
CA GLN A 131 13.10 -29.39 76.59
C GLN A 131 12.84 -28.12 77.40
N THR A 132 12.77 -26.99 76.70
CA THR A 132 12.34 -25.70 77.26
C THR A 132 10.82 -25.54 77.16
N GLY A 133 10.21 -24.85 78.14
CA GLY A 133 8.77 -24.54 78.11
C GLY A 133 8.38 -23.70 76.88
N GLN A 134 9.27 -22.81 76.42
CA GLN A 134 9.07 -22.01 75.21
C GLN A 134 8.88 -22.90 73.97
N TYR A 135 9.76 -23.89 73.77
CA TYR A 135 9.65 -24.84 72.67
C TYR A 135 8.34 -25.63 72.70
N SER A 136 7.99 -26.19 73.87
CA SER A 136 6.73 -26.94 74.05
C SER A 136 5.51 -26.08 73.71
N THR A 137 5.51 -24.80 74.09
CA THR A 137 4.41 -23.86 73.80
C THR A 137 4.34 -23.50 72.32
N GLN A 138 5.48 -23.38 71.63
CA GLN A 138 5.55 -23.11 70.19
C GLN A 138 5.00 -24.28 69.37
N ILE A 139 5.39 -25.53 69.67
CA ILE A 139 4.81 -26.74 69.02
C ILE A 139 3.31 -26.85 69.30
N PHE A 140 2.86 -26.60 70.54
CA PHE A 140 1.42 -26.62 70.86
C PHE A 140 0.66 -25.56 70.05
N SER A 141 1.16 -24.32 70.02
CA SER A 141 0.51 -23.23 69.27
C SER A 141 0.43 -23.55 67.78
N LEU A 142 1.49 -24.10 67.17
CA LEU A 142 1.46 -24.60 65.79
C LEU A 142 0.38 -25.68 65.59
N ALA A 143 0.29 -26.64 66.51
CA ALA A 143 -0.73 -27.70 66.45
C ALA A 143 -2.17 -27.18 66.57
N VAL A 144 -2.42 -26.13 67.37
CA VAL A 144 -3.71 -25.42 67.42
C VAL A 144 -3.98 -24.68 66.12
N LEU A 145 -3.05 -23.83 65.69
CA LEU A 145 -3.18 -22.97 64.50
C LEU A 145 -3.44 -23.77 63.22
N LEU A 146 -2.78 -24.92 63.06
CA LEU A 146 -2.94 -25.79 61.90
C LEU A 146 -4.20 -26.66 61.95
N SER A 147 -4.75 -26.96 63.13
CA SER A 147 -5.91 -27.86 63.28
C SER A 147 -7.25 -27.27 62.78
N SER A 148 -8.20 -28.16 62.45
CA SER A 148 -9.65 -27.87 62.41
C SER A 148 -10.36 -28.47 63.63
N LEU A 149 -9.85 -29.60 64.15
CA LEU A 149 -10.19 -30.19 65.44
C LEU A 149 -8.91 -30.40 66.27
N PHE A 150 -8.83 -29.73 67.40
CA PHE A 150 -7.77 -29.89 68.38
C PHE A 150 -8.21 -30.85 69.49
N VAL A 151 -7.50 -31.97 69.64
CA VAL A 151 -7.76 -32.98 70.66
C VAL A 151 -6.70 -32.86 71.75
N TYR A 152 -7.10 -32.48 72.96
CA TYR A 152 -6.22 -32.41 74.12
C TYR A 152 -6.37 -33.68 74.97
N ASN A 153 -5.41 -34.59 74.85
CA ASN A 153 -5.37 -35.90 75.50
C ASN A 153 -4.69 -35.80 76.87
N GLN A 154 -5.46 -36.01 77.94
CA GLN A 154 -5.03 -35.98 79.33
C GLN A 154 -5.39 -37.30 80.03
N MET A 155 -4.54 -37.79 80.94
CA MET A 155 -4.89 -38.91 81.84
C MET A 155 -5.61 -38.40 83.10
N GLY A 156 -6.65 -39.10 83.54
CA GLY A 156 -7.44 -38.75 84.73
C GLY A 156 -8.52 -37.71 84.48
N GLY A 157 -8.95 -37.04 85.55
CA GLY A 157 -9.89 -35.90 85.48
C GLY A 157 -9.22 -34.59 85.10
N ILE A 158 -10.02 -33.53 84.93
CA ILE A 158 -9.54 -32.17 84.69
C ILE A 158 -9.04 -31.58 86.01
N ASP A 159 -7.83 -31.05 86.02
CA ASP A 159 -7.19 -30.38 87.14
C ASP A 159 -6.74 -28.95 86.77
N GLU A 160 -6.39 -28.15 87.78
CA GLU A 160 -5.92 -26.77 87.58
C GLU A 160 -4.60 -26.74 86.78
N ALA A 161 -3.74 -27.74 86.94
CA ALA A 161 -2.47 -27.81 86.20
C ALA A 161 -2.71 -27.92 84.68
N ALA A 162 -3.64 -28.76 84.22
CA ALA A 162 -3.99 -28.82 82.81
C ALA A 162 -4.67 -27.53 82.29
N ILE A 163 -5.48 -26.86 83.13
CA ILE A 163 -6.07 -25.55 82.82
C ILE A 163 -4.97 -24.48 82.65
N ASP A 164 -3.99 -24.44 83.55
CA ASP A 164 -2.86 -23.50 83.50
C ASP A 164 -1.92 -23.80 82.32
N HIS A 165 -1.67 -25.08 81.98
CA HIS A 165 -0.89 -25.48 80.80
C HIS A 165 -1.61 -25.09 79.49
N LEU A 166 -2.95 -25.20 79.43
CA LEU A 166 -3.73 -24.65 78.32
C LEU A 166 -3.68 -23.11 78.28
N SER A 167 -3.55 -22.44 79.42
CA SER A 167 -3.47 -20.97 79.48
C SER A 167 -2.32 -20.41 78.66
N LEU A 168 -1.11 -20.94 78.85
CA LEU A 168 0.11 -20.43 78.23
C LEU A 168 0.01 -20.45 76.68
N VAL A 169 -0.68 -21.46 76.16
CA VAL A 169 -1.05 -21.56 74.74
C VAL A 169 -2.09 -20.51 74.38
N THR A 170 -3.16 -20.36 75.18
CA THR A 170 -4.16 -19.31 74.92
C THR A 170 -3.58 -17.90 74.95
N GLU A 171 -2.53 -17.63 75.72
CA GLU A 171 -1.85 -16.33 75.74
C GLU A 171 -1.04 -16.08 74.47
N MET A 172 -0.23 -17.05 74.01
CA MET A 172 0.40 -16.96 72.68
C MET A 172 -0.66 -16.83 71.57
N THR A 173 -1.80 -17.51 71.71
CA THR A 173 -2.91 -17.47 70.76
C THR A 173 -3.83 -16.23 70.96
N LYS A 174 -3.59 -15.39 71.99
CA LYS A 174 -4.29 -14.12 72.25
C LYS A 174 -3.49 -12.87 71.86
N HIS A 175 -2.17 -12.98 71.75
CA HIS A 175 -1.37 -11.98 71.03
C HIS A 175 -1.72 -11.93 69.52
N ILE A 176 -2.56 -12.85 69.05
CA ILE A 176 -3.29 -12.79 67.77
C ILE A 176 -4.35 -11.68 67.83
N ARG A 177 -3.89 -10.43 67.80
CA ARG A 177 -4.74 -9.30 67.46
C ARG A 177 -5.18 -9.43 66.01
N ILE A 178 -6.46 -9.66 65.79
CA ILE A 178 -7.10 -9.40 64.50
C ILE A 178 -7.11 -7.88 64.35
N LYS A 179 -6.19 -7.35 63.55
CA LYS A 179 -6.32 -5.98 63.03
C LYS A 179 -7.40 -6.00 61.94
N ALA A 180 -8.55 -5.42 62.26
CA ALA A 180 -9.59 -5.05 61.32
C ALA A 180 -9.98 -3.59 61.61
N ASP A 181 -10.13 -2.77 60.58
CA ASP A 181 -10.39 -1.32 60.72
C ASP A 181 -11.87 -0.99 60.99
N SER A 182 -12.57 -1.85 61.73
CA SER A 182 -14.00 -1.77 62.05
C SER A 182 -14.25 -1.78 63.56
N ALA A 183 -14.48 -0.59 64.13
CA ALA A 183 -14.60 -0.39 65.58
C ALA A 183 -15.90 -0.94 66.23
N ASP A 184 -16.85 -1.45 65.44
CA ASP A 184 -18.19 -1.85 65.88
C ASP A 184 -18.38 -3.37 66.09
N SER A 185 -17.36 -4.19 65.80
CA SER A 185 -17.41 -5.66 65.95
C SER A 185 -16.68 -6.13 67.22
N PRO A 186 -17.33 -6.91 68.13
CA PRO A 186 -16.69 -7.39 69.36
C PRO A 186 -15.59 -8.42 69.06
N GLU A 187 -14.37 -8.18 69.56
CA GLU A 187 -13.14 -8.91 69.21
C GLU A 187 -13.26 -10.45 69.33
N ASP A 188 -13.94 -10.94 70.37
CA ASP A 188 -14.17 -12.37 70.61
C ASP A 188 -14.94 -13.07 69.47
N ALA A 189 -15.83 -12.36 68.78
CA ALA A 189 -16.68 -12.93 67.74
C ALA A 189 -15.94 -13.19 66.42
N GLU A 190 -14.89 -12.41 66.14
CA GLU A 190 -14.01 -12.65 64.98
C GLU A 190 -12.99 -13.75 65.26
N LEU A 191 -12.42 -13.79 66.47
CA LEU A 191 -11.46 -14.84 66.87
C LEU A 191 -12.05 -16.25 66.71
N ALA A 192 -13.34 -16.40 67.02
CA ALA A 192 -14.12 -17.62 66.82
C ALA A 192 -14.18 -18.16 65.37
N ARG A 193 -13.80 -17.35 64.36
CA ARG A 193 -13.78 -17.72 62.92
C ARG A 193 -12.42 -18.24 62.44
N PHE A 194 -11.43 -18.27 63.33
CA PHE A 194 -10.06 -18.67 63.03
C PHE A 194 -9.54 -19.80 63.92
N THR A 195 -10.29 -20.18 64.96
CA THR A 195 -9.91 -21.21 65.93
C THR A 195 -10.52 -22.58 65.62
N PRO A 196 -9.84 -23.68 66.00
CA PRO A 196 -10.35 -25.03 65.78
C PRO A 196 -11.51 -25.35 66.74
N SER A 197 -12.28 -26.38 66.39
CA SER A 197 -13.10 -27.07 67.39
C SER A 197 -12.19 -27.76 68.40
N PHE A 198 -12.61 -27.85 69.66
CA PHE A 198 -11.80 -28.41 70.75
C PHE A 198 -12.45 -29.66 71.34
N LEU A 199 -11.65 -30.68 71.63
CA LEU A 199 -12.07 -31.90 72.30
C LEU A 199 -11.10 -32.24 73.43
N TRP A 200 -11.55 -32.14 74.68
CA TRP A 200 -10.80 -32.67 75.82
C TRP A 200 -11.02 -34.19 75.88
N LEU A 201 -9.96 -34.97 75.65
CA LEU A 201 -9.98 -36.43 75.73
C LEU A 201 -9.38 -36.87 77.06
N LEU A 202 -10.26 -37.28 77.98
CA LEU A 202 -9.89 -37.79 79.30
C LEU A 202 -9.68 -39.30 79.22
N ARG A 203 -8.42 -39.72 79.34
CA ARG A 203 -7.93 -41.10 79.30
C ARG A 203 -7.89 -41.69 80.71
N ASP A 204 -8.02 -43.01 80.80
CA ASP A 204 -8.03 -43.77 82.06
C ASP A 204 -9.03 -43.21 83.10
N PHE A 205 -10.14 -42.64 82.61
CA PHE A 205 -11.09 -41.90 83.43
C PHE A 205 -11.87 -42.84 84.36
N TYR A 206 -11.86 -42.53 85.66
CA TYR A 206 -12.38 -43.38 86.74
C TYR A 206 -13.41 -42.71 87.66
N LEU A 207 -13.70 -41.41 87.47
CA LEU A 207 -14.66 -40.68 88.29
C LEU A 207 -16.10 -40.97 87.84
N THR A 208 -17.02 -41.05 88.79
CA THR A 208 -18.47 -41.06 88.49
C THR A 208 -18.94 -39.63 88.23
N LEU A 209 -19.49 -39.39 87.03
CA LEU A 209 -20.01 -38.08 86.63
C LEU A 209 -21.46 -37.89 87.15
N GLU A 210 -21.59 -37.58 88.44
CA GLU A 210 -22.88 -37.31 89.11
C GLU A 210 -22.78 -36.06 90.02
N GLU A 211 -23.77 -35.17 89.93
CA GLU A 211 -23.94 -33.96 90.76
C GLU A 211 -25.42 -33.90 91.19
N ASP A 212 -25.71 -33.72 92.49
CA ASP A 212 -27.05 -33.74 93.08
C ASP A 212 -27.95 -34.94 92.65
N GLY A 213 -27.33 -36.11 92.43
CA GLY A 213 -28.02 -37.33 91.97
C GLY A 213 -28.38 -37.34 90.47
N ARG A 214 -28.09 -36.26 89.73
CA ARG A 214 -28.17 -36.19 88.27
C ARG A 214 -26.86 -36.68 87.66
N LYS A 215 -26.96 -37.57 86.66
CA LYS A 215 -25.83 -37.92 85.79
C LYS A 215 -25.46 -36.76 84.88
N LEU A 216 -24.18 -36.43 84.87
CA LEU A 216 -23.57 -35.42 84.02
C LEU A 216 -22.94 -36.07 82.79
N THR A 217 -23.01 -35.39 81.65
CA THR A 217 -22.18 -35.70 80.49
C THR A 217 -20.74 -35.21 80.71
N PRO A 218 -19.72 -35.81 80.05
CA PRO A 218 -18.36 -35.29 80.08
C PRO A 218 -18.25 -33.82 79.64
N ARG A 219 -19.17 -33.35 78.77
CA ARG A 219 -19.25 -31.96 78.33
C ARG A 219 -19.75 -31.01 79.43
N GLU A 220 -20.76 -31.42 80.22
CA GLU A 220 -21.19 -30.65 81.40
C GLU A 220 -20.07 -30.56 82.44
N TYR A 221 -19.32 -31.65 82.64
CA TYR A 221 -18.12 -31.67 83.49
C TYR A 221 -17.02 -30.70 83.01
N LEU A 222 -16.79 -30.59 81.70
CA LEU A 222 -15.89 -29.57 81.13
C LEU A 222 -16.40 -28.15 81.38
N GLU A 223 -17.67 -27.87 81.16
CA GLU A 223 -18.23 -26.53 81.42
C GLU A 223 -18.20 -26.15 82.91
N GLN A 224 -18.36 -27.14 83.81
CA GLN A 224 -18.17 -27.01 85.26
C GLN A 224 -16.71 -26.67 85.62
N ALA A 225 -15.73 -27.42 85.11
CA ALA A 225 -14.30 -27.17 85.36
C ALA A 225 -13.87 -25.76 84.90
N LEU A 226 -14.47 -25.28 83.81
CA LEU A 226 -14.30 -23.93 83.27
C LEU A 226 -15.29 -22.88 83.83
N LYS A 227 -16.08 -23.16 84.88
CA LYS A 227 -16.82 -22.13 85.63
C LYS A 227 -15.81 -21.21 86.33
N ALA A 228 -16.17 -19.93 86.47
CA ALA A 228 -15.37 -19.00 87.27
C ALA A 228 -15.36 -19.45 88.74
N VAL A 229 -14.19 -19.40 89.37
CA VAL A 229 -13.99 -19.64 90.79
C VAL A 229 -14.38 -18.38 91.57
N GLU A 230 -15.11 -18.54 92.67
CA GLU A 230 -15.55 -17.41 93.49
C GLU A 230 -14.39 -16.80 94.30
N GLY A 231 -14.44 -15.47 94.50
CA GLY A 231 -13.45 -14.71 95.27
C GLY A 231 -12.85 -13.52 94.52
N SER A 232 -12.24 -12.60 95.26
CA SER A 232 -11.74 -11.31 94.76
C SER A 232 -10.21 -11.18 94.73
N GLY A 233 -9.47 -12.19 95.19
CA GLY A 233 -8.00 -12.16 95.23
C GLY A 233 -7.34 -12.30 93.85
N ARG A 234 -6.13 -11.74 93.68
CA ARG A 234 -5.40 -11.71 92.39
C ARG A 234 -5.26 -13.10 91.74
N SER A 235 -4.99 -14.15 92.52
CA SER A 235 -4.88 -15.52 92.00
C SER A 235 -6.22 -16.06 91.46
N VAL A 236 -7.35 -15.68 92.07
CA VAL A 236 -8.70 -16.02 91.57
C VAL A 236 -9.00 -15.25 90.28
N GLN A 237 -8.64 -13.96 90.23
CA GLN A 237 -8.75 -13.15 89.03
C GLN A 237 -7.94 -13.75 87.86
N GLN A 238 -6.70 -14.17 88.10
CA GLN A 238 -5.88 -14.89 87.13
C GLN A 238 -6.56 -16.19 86.67
N LYS A 239 -6.92 -17.09 87.59
CA LYS A 239 -7.61 -18.37 87.27
C LYS A 239 -8.89 -18.18 86.45
N ASN A 240 -9.63 -17.10 86.69
CA ASN A 240 -10.84 -16.75 85.94
C ASN A 240 -10.52 -16.15 84.57
N GLN A 241 -9.46 -15.36 84.46
CA GLN A 241 -8.93 -14.86 83.18
C GLN A 241 -8.49 -16.02 82.28
N ILE A 242 -7.80 -17.03 82.82
CA ILE A 242 -7.41 -18.27 82.13
C ILE A 242 -8.64 -19.00 81.57
N ARG A 243 -9.63 -19.30 82.43
CA ARG A 243 -10.87 -19.97 82.03
C ARG A 243 -11.63 -19.20 80.94
N THR A 244 -11.61 -17.87 81.02
CA THR A 244 -12.18 -16.98 80.00
C THR A 244 -11.39 -17.03 78.70
N SER A 245 -10.06 -17.10 78.74
CA SER A 245 -9.21 -17.30 77.56
C SER A 245 -9.52 -18.63 76.85
N ILE A 246 -9.64 -19.73 77.58
CA ILE A 246 -10.00 -21.05 77.03
C ILE A 246 -11.40 -21.01 76.40
N LYS A 247 -12.38 -20.34 77.04
CA LYS A 247 -13.76 -20.23 76.54
C LYS A 247 -13.91 -19.33 75.31
N SER A 248 -13.13 -18.26 75.22
CA SER A 248 -13.04 -17.35 74.07
C SER A 248 -12.33 -18.02 72.88
N LEU A 249 -11.17 -18.65 73.12
CA LEU A 249 -10.41 -19.32 72.07
C LEU A 249 -11.16 -20.56 71.51
N PHE A 250 -11.83 -21.32 72.37
CA PHE A 250 -12.56 -22.53 71.98
C PHE A 250 -14.08 -22.40 72.25
N PRO A 251 -14.82 -21.68 71.38
CA PRO A 251 -16.28 -21.58 71.47
C PRO A 251 -16.95 -22.92 71.14
N LYS A 252 -16.42 -23.64 70.14
CA LYS A 252 -16.84 -25.00 69.74
C LYS A 252 -16.04 -26.05 70.53
N ARG A 253 -16.32 -26.18 71.84
CA ARG A 253 -15.64 -27.15 72.73
C ARG A 253 -16.53 -28.31 73.16
N ASP A 254 -15.91 -29.46 73.36
CA ASP A 254 -16.53 -30.70 73.82
C ASP A 254 -15.55 -31.54 74.66
N CYS A 255 -16.04 -32.62 75.28
CA CYS A 255 -15.24 -33.50 76.12
C CYS A 255 -15.66 -34.97 75.95
N PHE A 256 -14.70 -35.88 76.03
CA PHE A 256 -14.93 -37.32 75.96
C PHE A 256 -14.15 -38.04 77.05
N ALA A 257 -14.86 -38.85 77.85
CA ALA A 257 -14.26 -39.68 78.89
C ALA A 257 -14.11 -41.13 78.41
N LEU A 258 -12.87 -41.63 78.45
CA LEU A 258 -12.48 -42.96 78.01
C LEU A 258 -11.83 -43.71 79.18
N VAL A 259 -12.37 -44.89 79.51
CA VAL A 259 -11.89 -45.72 80.62
C VAL A 259 -10.48 -46.28 80.36
N ARG A 260 -9.82 -46.81 81.39
CA ARG A 260 -8.53 -47.50 81.25
C ARG A 260 -8.64 -48.71 80.29
N PRO A 261 -7.72 -48.94 79.34
CA PRO A 261 -7.86 -50.01 78.33
C PRO A 261 -7.87 -51.42 78.91
N MET A 262 -6.98 -51.67 79.88
CA MET A 262 -6.74 -52.95 80.54
C MET A 262 -6.02 -52.70 81.88
N GLU A 263 -6.06 -53.67 82.78
CA GLU A 263 -5.54 -53.50 84.14
C GLU A 263 -4.04 -53.85 84.25
N ASP A 264 -3.54 -54.83 83.48
CA ASP A 264 -2.13 -55.25 83.46
C ASP A 264 -1.20 -54.14 82.91
N GLU A 265 -0.28 -53.65 83.73
CA GLU A 265 0.71 -52.62 83.37
C GLU A 265 1.72 -53.05 82.30
N GLN A 266 2.12 -54.33 82.23
CA GLN A 266 3.10 -54.82 81.24
C GLN A 266 2.46 -54.91 79.85
N GLN A 267 1.20 -55.33 79.79
CA GLN A 267 0.42 -55.35 78.55
C GLN A 267 0.03 -53.94 78.12
N LEU A 268 -0.34 -53.07 79.06
CA LEU A 268 -0.64 -51.65 78.79
C LEU A 268 0.59 -50.90 78.24
N ALA A 269 1.80 -51.22 78.70
CA ALA A 269 3.04 -50.70 78.13
C ALA A 269 3.31 -51.17 76.68
N ARG A 270 2.62 -52.21 76.20
CA ARG A 270 2.76 -52.79 74.85
C ARG A 270 1.44 -52.78 74.09
N LEU A 271 0.53 -51.83 74.39
CA LEU A 271 -0.85 -51.78 73.89
C LEU A 271 -1.00 -51.87 72.36
N GLU A 272 0.01 -51.43 71.60
CA GLU A 272 0.10 -51.58 70.13
C GLU A 272 0.09 -53.05 69.65
N ASN A 273 0.60 -53.98 70.48
CA ASN A 273 0.72 -55.41 70.21
C ASN A 273 -0.41 -56.23 70.87
N VAL A 274 -1.28 -55.59 71.65
CA VAL A 274 -2.41 -56.24 72.33
C VAL A 274 -3.57 -56.36 71.35
N ALA A 275 -4.10 -57.57 71.18
CA ALA A 275 -5.23 -57.80 70.28
C ALA A 275 -6.49 -57.08 70.81
N THR A 276 -7.27 -56.44 69.93
CA THR A 276 -8.44 -55.62 70.32
C THR A 276 -9.43 -56.38 71.22
N SER A 277 -9.57 -57.69 71.03
CA SER A 277 -10.42 -58.58 71.84
C SER A 277 -9.97 -58.76 73.30
N GLN A 278 -8.72 -58.43 73.63
CA GLN A 278 -8.17 -58.47 75.00
C GLN A 278 -8.40 -57.14 75.77
N LEU A 279 -8.80 -56.08 75.06
CA LEU A 279 -9.12 -54.78 75.67
C LEU A 279 -10.50 -54.84 76.35
N ARG A 280 -10.70 -54.05 77.42
CA ARG A 280 -11.98 -54.02 78.15
C ARG A 280 -13.15 -53.65 77.21
N PRO A 281 -14.31 -54.34 77.23
CA PRO A 281 -15.41 -54.05 76.30
C PRO A 281 -15.96 -52.61 76.35
N GLN A 282 -15.85 -51.95 77.50
CA GLN A 282 -16.16 -50.53 77.67
C GLN A 282 -15.15 -49.62 76.97
N PHE A 283 -13.87 -50.02 76.92
CA PHE A 283 -12.83 -49.30 76.17
C PHE A 283 -13.03 -49.45 74.66
N GLN A 284 -13.31 -50.66 74.17
CA GLN A 284 -13.57 -50.92 72.75
C GLN A 284 -14.70 -50.02 72.22
N LYS A 285 -15.87 -50.04 72.89
CA LYS A 285 -17.02 -49.17 72.56
C LYS A 285 -16.72 -47.68 72.76
N GLY A 286 -15.90 -47.34 73.75
CA GLY A 286 -15.42 -45.98 73.96
C GLY A 286 -14.57 -45.48 72.79
N MET A 287 -13.66 -46.31 72.27
CA MET A 287 -12.86 -46.00 71.09
C MET A 287 -13.69 -45.91 69.82
N GLU A 288 -14.67 -46.81 69.60
CA GLU A 288 -15.61 -46.72 68.48
C GLU A 288 -16.34 -45.36 68.47
N HIS A 289 -16.97 -44.99 69.59
CA HIS A 289 -17.67 -43.70 69.71
C HIS A 289 -16.73 -42.49 69.64
N LEU A 290 -15.50 -42.58 70.16
CA LEU A 290 -14.50 -41.51 70.06
C LEU A 290 -14.07 -41.27 68.60
N THR A 291 -13.85 -42.34 67.85
CA THR A 291 -13.51 -42.30 66.42
C THR A 291 -14.66 -41.72 65.60
N GLU A 292 -15.91 -42.14 65.84
CA GLU A 292 -17.10 -41.51 65.25
C GLU A 292 -17.19 -40.02 65.60
N LEU A 293 -16.98 -39.64 66.87
CA LEU A 293 -17.06 -38.26 67.35
C LEU A 293 -15.99 -37.36 66.70
N ILE A 294 -14.75 -37.85 66.60
CA ILE A 294 -13.65 -37.15 65.95
C ILE A 294 -13.96 -36.94 64.47
N PHE A 295 -14.35 -37.97 63.72
CA PHE A 295 -14.68 -37.81 62.29
C PHE A 295 -15.88 -36.91 62.03
N ASN A 296 -16.87 -36.87 62.92
CA ASN A 296 -18.01 -35.96 62.80
C ASN A 296 -17.63 -34.49 63.08
N LYS A 297 -16.69 -34.25 64.01
CA LYS A 297 -16.21 -32.91 64.36
C LYS A 297 -15.09 -32.38 63.46
N ALA A 298 -14.29 -33.26 62.87
CA ALA A 298 -13.14 -32.92 62.03
C ALA A 298 -13.56 -32.47 60.62
N GLN A 299 -14.30 -31.39 60.55
CA GLN A 299 -14.70 -30.72 59.30
C GLN A 299 -13.48 -30.13 58.56
N PRO A 300 -13.63 -29.73 57.28
CA PRO A 300 -12.64 -28.90 56.60
C PRO A 300 -12.23 -27.69 57.43
N LYS A 301 -10.95 -27.32 57.39
CA LYS A 301 -10.45 -26.11 58.04
C LYS A 301 -10.95 -24.88 57.29
N GLU A 302 -11.47 -23.93 58.05
CA GLU A 302 -11.93 -22.62 57.56
C GLU A 302 -11.03 -21.54 58.18
N LEU A 303 -10.72 -20.48 57.44
CA LEU A 303 -10.19 -19.22 57.98
C LEU A 303 -11.03 -18.07 57.43
N GLY A 304 -11.78 -17.39 58.30
CA GLY A 304 -12.60 -16.24 57.95
C GLY A 304 -13.77 -16.58 57.01
N SER A 305 -13.53 -16.47 55.70
CA SER A 305 -14.47 -16.76 54.61
C SER A 305 -14.08 -17.98 53.77
N SER A 306 -12.82 -18.44 53.86
CA SER A 306 -12.23 -19.40 52.92
C SER A 306 -12.05 -20.79 53.53
N ILE A 307 -12.42 -21.81 52.75
CA ILE A 307 -12.09 -23.20 53.04
C ILE A 307 -10.63 -23.46 52.64
N ILE A 308 -9.85 -24.04 53.53
CA ILE A 308 -8.42 -24.30 53.33
C ILE A 308 -8.23 -25.60 52.54
N THR A 309 -7.37 -25.54 51.51
CA THR A 309 -6.93 -26.70 50.72
C THR A 309 -5.53 -27.17 51.13
N GLY A 310 -5.09 -28.32 50.62
CA GLY A 310 -3.74 -28.85 50.88
C GLY A 310 -2.61 -27.83 50.62
N PRO A 311 -2.52 -27.22 49.41
CA PRO A 311 -1.55 -26.16 49.12
C PRO A 311 -1.63 -24.96 50.07
N MET A 312 -2.83 -24.55 50.47
CA MET A 312 -3.04 -23.44 51.40
C MET A 312 -2.53 -23.78 52.81
N LEU A 313 -2.77 -25.01 53.29
CA LEU A 313 -2.24 -25.50 54.57
C LEU A 313 -0.71 -25.60 54.54
N ALA A 314 -0.12 -25.99 53.40
CA ALA A 314 1.33 -25.99 53.21
C ALA A 314 1.93 -24.57 53.31
N ALA A 315 1.28 -23.58 52.68
CA ALA A 315 1.70 -22.18 52.72
C ALA A 315 1.54 -21.57 54.13
N LEU A 316 0.43 -21.84 54.82
CA LEU A 316 0.21 -21.45 56.22
C LEU A 316 1.23 -22.07 57.18
N THR A 317 1.58 -23.36 56.99
CA THR A 317 2.60 -24.04 57.80
C THR A 317 3.95 -23.33 57.71
N LYS A 318 4.37 -22.91 56.51
CA LYS A 318 5.57 -22.07 56.33
C LYS A 318 5.42 -20.74 57.04
N ALA A 319 4.35 -19.98 56.76
CA ALA A 319 4.14 -18.65 57.33
C ALA A 319 4.16 -18.63 58.87
N TYR A 320 3.58 -19.64 59.53
CA TYR A 320 3.63 -19.75 61.00
C TYR A 320 5.02 -20.11 61.53
N VAL A 321 5.74 -21.04 60.88
CA VAL A 321 7.12 -21.40 61.26
C VAL A 321 8.08 -20.23 61.05
N ASP A 322 7.96 -19.51 59.93
CA ASP A 322 8.76 -18.33 59.64
C ASP A 322 8.49 -17.20 60.65
N ALA A 323 7.23 -16.95 61.03
CA ALA A 323 6.90 -15.97 62.07
C ALA A 323 7.56 -16.31 63.42
N ILE A 324 7.43 -17.57 63.89
CA ILE A 324 8.02 -18.05 65.13
C ILE A 324 9.56 -17.93 65.10
N ASN A 325 10.20 -18.28 63.98
CA ASN A 325 11.65 -18.20 63.78
C ASN A 325 12.22 -16.78 63.81
N HIS A 326 11.40 -15.76 63.60
CA HIS A 326 11.77 -14.34 63.73
C HIS A 326 11.41 -13.76 65.12
N GLY A 327 10.97 -14.58 66.06
CA GLY A 327 10.55 -14.14 67.40
C GLY A 327 9.21 -13.39 67.42
N ALA A 328 8.50 -13.33 66.29
CA ALA A 328 7.15 -12.78 66.23
C ALA A 328 6.14 -13.84 66.71
N VAL A 329 5.10 -13.41 67.41
CA VAL A 329 3.96 -14.29 67.65
C VAL A 329 3.22 -14.49 66.31
N PRO A 330 2.97 -15.74 65.88
CA PRO A 330 2.26 -16.01 64.62
C PRO A 330 0.79 -15.56 64.70
N THR A 331 0.50 -14.35 64.21
CA THR A 331 -0.87 -13.84 64.16
C THR A 331 -1.59 -14.37 62.92
N ILE A 332 -2.70 -15.10 63.11
CA ILE A 332 -3.45 -15.75 62.01
C ILE A 332 -3.77 -14.78 60.88
N SER A 333 -4.24 -13.57 61.19
CA SER A 333 -4.62 -12.57 60.18
C SER A 333 -3.45 -12.22 59.24
N THR A 334 -2.26 -11.90 59.75
CA THR A 334 -1.13 -11.51 58.88
C THR A 334 -0.55 -12.68 58.10
N ALA A 335 -0.50 -13.88 58.70
CA ALA A 335 -0.08 -15.10 58.00
C ALA A 335 -1.07 -15.46 56.87
N TRP A 336 -2.37 -15.36 57.14
CA TRP A 336 -3.43 -15.56 56.15
C TRP A 336 -3.38 -14.51 55.03
N GLN A 337 -3.30 -13.22 55.36
CA GLN A 337 -3.16 -12.13 54.40
C GLN A 337 -1.90 -12.28 53.53
N GLY A 338 -0.76 -12.65 54.12
CA GLY A 338 0.48 -12.89 53.40
C GLY A 338 0.39 -14.07 52.43
N VAL A 339 -0.22 -15.18 52.85
CA VAL A 339 -0.51 -16.34 51.99
C VAL A 339 -1.52 -16.00 50.89
N ALA A 340 -2.57 -15.25 51.21
CA ALA A 340 -3.61 -14.85 50.25
C ALA A 340 -3.08 -13.92 49.16
N GLU A 341 -2.33 -12.87 49.51
CA GLU A 341 -1.69 -11.97 48.53
C GLU A 341 -0.59 -12.71 47.73
N ALA A 342 0.14 -13.66 48.33
CA ALA A 342 1.13 -14.47 47.60
C ALA A 342 0.49 -15.39 46.56
N GLU A 343 -0.55 -16.13 46.92
CA GLU A 343 -1.26 -17.03 46.01
C GLU A 343 -2.14 -16.26 45.00
N CYS A 344 -2.68 -15.09 45.35
CA CYS A 344 -3.33 -14.20 44.38
C CYS A 344 -2.35 -13.60 43.35
N ARG A 345 -1.10 -13.31 43.73
CA ARG A 345 -0.06 -12.96 42.75
C ARG A 345 0.25 -14.15 41.83
N ARG A 346 0.42 -15.35 42.40
CA ARG A 346 0.61 -16.60 41.63
C ARG A 346 -0.57 -16.92 40.69
N ALA A 347 -1.79 -16.53 41.08
CA ALA A 347 -2.98 -16.61 40.23
C ALA A 347 -2.90 -15.63 39.04
N GLY A 348 -2.38 -14.41 39.26
CA GLY A 348 -2.06 -13.46 38.19
C GLY A 348 -1.02 -13.99 37.22
N ASP A 349 0.10 -14.50 37.73
CA ASP A 349 1.17 -15.09 36.91
C ASP A 349 0.66 -16.28 36.07
N ALA A 350 -0.20 -17.13 36.65
CA ALA A 350 -0.85 -18.24 35.95
C ALA A 350 -1.89 -17.78 34.91
N ALA A 351 -2.58 -16.67 35.16
CA ALA A 351 -3.49 -16.04 34.21
C ALA A 351 -2.74 -15.44 33.01
N GLU A 352 -1.57 -14.86 33.24
CA GLU A 352 -0.66 -14.35 32.21
C GLU A 352 -0.11 -15.49 31.33
N GLU A 353 0.38 -16.59 31.90
CA GLU A 353 0.78 -17.77 31.11
C GLU A 353 -0.41 -18.30 30.30
N ALA A 354 -1.57 -18.48 30.92
CA ALA A 354 -2.77 -18.99 30.26
C ALA A 354 -3.27 -18.08 29.13
N TYR A 355 -3.17 -16.75 29.28
CA TYR A 355 -3.47 -15.78 28.23
C TYR A 355 -2.51 -15.94 27.04
N HIS A 356 -1.20 -15.83 27.27
CA HIS A 356 -0.21 -15.84 26.20
C HIS A 356 -0.18 -17.18 25.45
N LYS A 357 -0.44 -18.29 26.14
CA LYS A 357 -0.56 -19.64 25.58
C LYS A 357 -1.85 -19.85 24.77
N ALA A 358 -2.90 -19.09 25.08
CA ALA A 358 -4.16 -19.12 24.33
C ALA A 358 -4.17 -18.18 23.12
N PHE A 359 -3.38 -17.09 23.14
CA PHE A 359 -3.48 -15.97 22.19
C PHE A 359 -2.77 -16.20 20.85
N ARG A 360 -3.53 -16.12 19.75
CA ARG A 360 -3.04 -16.31 18.37
C ARG A 360 -2.44 -15.02 17.83
N ARG A 361 -1.13 -15.02 17.58
CA ARG A 361 -0.40 -13.85 17.04
C ARG A 361 -0.65 -13.63 15.55
N GLU A 362 -1.17 -14.63 14.85
CA GLU A 362 -1.53 -14.65 13.44
C GLU A 362 -2.81 -13.85 13.13
N THR A 363 -3.51 -13.37 14.17
CA THR A 363 -4.75 -12.60 14.05
C THR A 363 -4.58 -11.40 13.13
N THR A 364 -5.57 -11.22 12.24
CA THR A 364 -5.63 -10.12 11.26
C THR A 364 -5.64 -8.76 11.94
N ALA A 365 -5.12 -7.72 11.28
CA ALA A 365 -5.14 -6.34 11.79
C ALA A 365 -6.54 -5.67 11.76
N ASP A 366 -7.60 -6.48 11.80
CA ASP A 366 -8.99 -6.05 11.98
C ASP A 366 -9.28 -5.92 13.47
N GLU A 367 -9.77 -4.75 13.90
CA GLU A 367 -9.96 -4.44 15.32
C GLU A 367 -10.99 -5.35 15.98
N ALA A 368 -12.11 -5.65 15.30
CA ALA A 368 -13.13 -6.55 15.84
C ALA A 368 -12.60 -7.99 16.04
N SER A 369 -11.78 -8.49 15.11
CA SER A 369 -11.11 -9.79 15.24
C SER A 369 -10.07 -9.81 16.37
N MET A 370 -9.29 -8.74 16.53
CA MET A 370 -8.31 -8.62 17.61
C MET A 370 -8.99 -8.54 18.98
N ASP A 371 -10.05 -7.74 19.12
CA ASP A 371 -10.81 -7.61 20.37
C ASP A 371 -11.54 -8.92 20.72
N ALA A 372 -12.11 -9.62 19.73
CA ALA A 372 -12.75 -10.92 19.96
C ALA A 372 -11.75 -11.99 20.44
N GLU A 373 -10.54 -12.02 19.87
CA GLU A 373 -9.46 -12.91 20.30
C GLU A 373 -8.94 -12.54 21.70
N HIS A 374 -8.79 -11.25 22.00
CA HIS A 374 -8.45 -10.76 23.34
C HIS A 374 -9.49 -11.19 24.38
N GLN A 375 -10.77 -10.97 24.12
CA GLN A 375 -11.86 -11.39 25.02
C GLN A 375 -11.89 -12.91 25.20
N ARG A 376 -11.65 -13.69 24.14
CA ARG A 376 -11.53 -15.15 24.24
C ARG A 376 -10.38 -15.56 25.16
N CYS A 377 -9.23 -14.92 25.06
CA CYS A 377 -8.05 -15.25 25.85
C CYS A 377 -8.16 -14.73 27.30
N MET A 378 -8.76 -13.56 27.52
CA MET A 378 -9.10 -13.03 28.84
C MET A 378 -10.02 -14.00 29.61
N ASN A 379 -11.03 -14.58 28.94
CA ASN A 379 -11.90 -15.61 29.55
C ASN A 379 -11.15 -16.91 29.92
N VAL A 380 -10.04 -17.24 29.25
CA VAL A 380 -9.17 -18.37 29.63
C VAL A 380 -8.27 -17.98 30.81
N ALA A 381 -7.70 -16.78 30.77
CA ALA A 381 -6.85 -16.21 31.82
C ALA A 381 -7.59 -16.12 33.17
N MET A 382 -8.81 -15.59 33.19
CA MET A 382 -9.58 -15.44 34.44
C MET A 382 -9.99 -16.80 35.02
N ARG A 383 -10.25 -17.82 34.19
CA ARG A 383 -10.47 -19.19 34.70
C ARG A 383 -9.23 -19.80 35.35
N ALA A 384 -8.03 -19.46 34.85
CA ALA A 384 -6.77 -19.84 35.48
C ALA A 384 -6.51 -19.05 36.78
N PHE A 385 -6.91 -17.78 36.82
CA PHE A 385 -6.91 -16.96 38.04
C PHE A 385 -7.83 -17.55 39.11
N ASP A 386 -9.11 -17.76 38.80
CA ASP A 386 -10.13 -18.25 39.74
C ASP A 386 -9.81 -19.63 40.33
N ALA A 387 -9.12 -20.48 39.57
CA ALA A 387 -8.67 -21.80 40.01
C ALA A 387 -7.49 -21.76 41.02
N VAL A 388 -6.87 -20.59 41.21
CA VAL A 388 -5.68 -20.39 42.06
C VAL A 388 -5.89 -19.32 43.14
N ALA A 389 -6.72 -18.31 42.88
CA ALA A 389 -6.90 -17.15 43.76
C ALA A 389 -7.67 -17.51 45.04
N ILE A 390 -7.10 -17.14 46.19
CA ILE A 390 -7.60 -17.41 47.54
C ILE A 390 -7.60 -16.14 48.39
N GLY A 391 -8.22 -16.18 49.56
CA GLY A 391 -8.37 -15.00 50.41
C GLY A 391 -9.69 -14.28 50.19
N ASP A 392 -9.85 -13.19 50.93
CA ASP A 392 -11.07 -12.40 50.92
C ASP A 392 -11.24 -11.59 49.63
N GLU A 393 -12.50 -11.30 49.30
CA GLU A 393 -12.95 -10.76 48.01
C GLU A 393 -12.21 -9.47 47.57
N SER A 394 -11.77 -8.65 48.53
CA SER A 394 -10.97 -7.44 48.29
C SER A 394 -9.55 -7.76 47.78
N VAL A 395 -8.88 -8.76 48.36
CA VAL A 395 -7.54 -9.21 47.95
C VAL A 395 -7.61 -9.88 46.58
N LYS A 396 -8.64 -10.70 46.35
CA LYS A 396 -8.89 -11.31 45.03
C LYS A 396 -9.07 -10.25 43.96
N LYS A 397 -10.05 -9.35 44.11
CA LYS A 397 -10.34 -8.29 43.11
C LYS A 397 -9.16 -7.35 42.86
N ALA A 398 -8.39 -7.01 43.89
CA ALA A 398 -7.20 -6.19 43.73
C ALA A 398 -6.14 -6.85 42.82
N ASN A 399 -5.94 -8.17 42.92
CA ASN A 399 -4.99 -8.90 42.10
C ASN A 399 -5.56 -9.32 40.73
N GLU A 400 -6.85 -9.62 40.67
CA GLU A 400 -7.62 -9.85 39.44
C GLU A 400 -7.54 -8.61 38.53
N GLN A 401 -7.75 -7.42 39.10
CA GLN A 401 -7.64 -6.15 38.37
C GLN A 401 -6.20 -5.90 37.90
N ARG A 402 -5.18 -6.12 38.76
CA ARG A 402 -3.76 -6.01 38.35
C ARG A 402 -3.43 -6.92 37.16
N ALA A 403 -3.94 -8.16 37.14
CA ALA A 403 -3.75 -9.09 36.03
C ALA A 403 -4.48 -8.62 34.76
N LYS A 404 -5.74 -8.18 34.89
CA LYS A 404 -6.52 -7.58 33.79
C LYS A 404 -5.84 -6.35 33.20
N ASP A 405 -5.31 -5.45 34.02
CA ASP A 405 -4.63 -4.22 33.60
C ASP A 405 -3.37 -4.53 32.80
N ARG A 406 -2.54 -5.49 33.26
CA ARG A 406 -1.36 -6.00 32.53
C ARG A 406 -1.76 -6.60 31.18
N LEU A 407 -2.70 -7.53 31.17
CA LEU A 407 -3.17 -8.20 29.94
C LEU A 407 -3.82 -7.23 28.94
N THR A 408 -4.46 -6.17 29.43
CA THR A 408 -5.02 -5.09 28.60
C THR A 408 -3.92 -4.19 28.03
N SER A 409 -2.88 -3.88 28.82
CA SER A 409 -1.67 -3.19 28.35
C SER A 409 -0.96 -3.96 27.25
N ASP A 410 -0.73 -5.26 27.45
CA ASP A 410 -0.02 -6.12 26.50
C ASP A 410 -0.82 -6.32 25.21
N PHE A 411 -2.15 -6.50 25.33
CA PHE A 411 -3.03 -6.51 24.17
C PHE A 411 -3.00 -5.17 23.43
N LYS A 412 -3.03 -4.04 24.13
CA LYS A 412 -2.90 -2.72 23.50
C LYS A 412 -1.57 -2.58 22.75
N GLN A 413 -0.44 -2.97 23.34
CA GLN A 413 0.86 -2.94 22.66
C GLN A 413 0.88 -3.83 21.41
N PHE A 414 0.30 -5.03 21.47
CA PHE A 414 0.12 -5.89 20.31
C PHE A 414 -0.74 -5.22 19.24
N ARG A 415 -1.95 -4.78 19.59
CA ARG A 415 -2.94 -4.15 18.70
C ARG A 415 -2.36 -2.92 18.00
N ASP A 416 -1.81 -1.98 18.77
CA ASP A 416 -1.24 -0.73 18.25
C ASP A 416 -0.05 -1.04 17.31
N GLY A 417 0.77 -2.05 17.64
CA GLY A 417 1.83 -2.56 16.78
C GLY A 417 1.34 -3.25 15.49
N ARG A 418 0.23 -4.00 15.54
CA ARG A 418 -0.39 -4.65 14.37
C ARG A 418 -1.04 -3.64 13.43
N LEU A 419 -1.68 -2.60 13.98
CA LEU A 419 -2.23 -1.48 13.21
C LEU A 419 -1.09 -0.70 12.52
N ALA A 420 -0.01 -0.38 13.23
CA ALA A 420 1.17 0.27 12.64
C ALA A 420 1.82 -0.57 11.52
N GLN A 421 1.90 -1.90 11.68
CA GLN A 421 2.36 -2.80 10.61
C GLN A 421 1.45 -2.76 9.38
N ALA A 422 0.13 -2.75 9.58
CA ALA A 422 -0.85 -2.70 8.49
C ALA A 422 -0.85 -1.35 7.74
N ALA A 423 -0.70 -0.24 8.47
CA ALA A 423 -0.56 1.09 7.90
C ALA A 423 0.73 1.22 7.08
N LEU A 424 1.87 0.75 7.61
CA LEU A 424 3.14 0.73 6.88
C LEU A 424 3.08 -0.15 5.62
N GLU A 425 2.35 -1.26 5.66
CA GLU A 425 2.16 -2.12 4.50
C GLU A 425 1.25 -1.48 3.43
N CYS A 426 0.22 -0.74 3.85
CA CYS A 426 -0.56 0.12 2.95
C CYS A 426 0.35 1.17 2.27
N GLU A 427 1.17 1.88 3.06
CA GLU A 427 2.04 2.94 2.56
C GLU A 427 3.05 2.41 1.52
N LYS A 428 3.66 1.24 1.76
CA LYS A 428 4.52 0.57 0.76
C LYS A 428 3.79 0.27 -0.54
N GLN A 429 2.59 -0.32 -0.46
CA GLN A 429 1.80 -0.68 -1.65
C GLN A 429 1.44 0.57 -2.46
N LEU A 430 1.03 1.65 -1.79
CA LEU A 430 0.73 2.94 -2.41
C LEU A 430 1.98 3.60 -3.00
N ASN A 431 3.15 3.54 -2.34
CA ASN A 431 4.41 4.05 -2.89
C ASN A 431 4.91 3.27 -4.12
N VAL A 432 4.65 1.95 -4.17
CA VAL A 432 4.93 1.13 -5.36
C VAL A 432 4.02 1.50 -6.53
N ALA A 433 2.70 1.63 -6.29
CA ALA A 433 1.74 2.09 -7.28
C ALA A 433 2.11 3.50 -7.80
N ASN A 434 2.36 4.44 -6.88
CA ASN A 434 2.79 5.80 -7.16
C ASN A 434 4.00 5.84 -8.12
N THR A 435 4.99 4.98 -7.91
CA THR A 435 6.19 4.90 -8.76
C THR A 435 5.87 4.40 -10.18
N GLN A 436 4.94 3.45 -10.33
CA GLN A 436 4.49 2.95 -11.64
C GLN A 436 3.61 3.97 -12.38
N LEU A 437 2.83 4.76 -11.65
CA LEU A 437 1.92 5.78 -12.18
C LEU A 437 2.63 7.06 -12.60
N MET A 438 3.73 7.45 -11.93
CA MET A 438 4.61 8.53 -12.38
C MET A 438 5.19 8.27 -13.79
N GLN A 439 5.43 7.00 -14.16
CA GLN A 439 5.84 6.62 -15.52
C GLN A 439 4.68 6.63 -16.54
N ALA A 440 3.43 6.59 -16.08
CA ALA A 440 2.24 6.67 -16.93
C ALA A 440 1.85 8.13 -17.22
N ALA A 441 2.02 9.03 -16.24
CA ALA A 441 1.67 10.45 -16.35
C ALA A 441 2.44 11.23 -17.45
N SER A 442 3.59 10.71 -17.90
CA SER A 442 4.33 11.22 -19.06
C SER A 442 3.79 10.72 -20.41
N SER A 443 3.06 9.60 -20.42
CA SER A 443 2.51 8.97 -21.64
C SER A 443 1.15 9.57 -22.03
N GLY A 444 0.34 9.95 -21.04
CA GLY A 444 -0.94 10.63 -21.24
C GLY A 444 -1.94 10.40 -20.12
N LEU A 445 -3.01 11.21 -20.08
CA LEU A 445 -4.06 11.10 -19.05
C LEU A 445 -4.81 9.76 -19.11
N GLU A 446 -5.04 9.23 -20.31
CA GLU A 446 -5.79 7.99 -20.54
C GLU A 446 -5.03 6.75 -20.02
N GLU A 447 -3.72 6.65 -20.30
CA GLU A 447 -2.84 5.60 -19.78
C GLU A 447 -2.68 5.69 -18.25
N LEU A 448 -2.60 6.91 -17.70
CA LEU A 448 -2.55 7.14 -16.25
C LEU A 448 -3.82 6.62 -15.55
N LEU A 449 -5.01 6.95 -16.07
CA LEU A 449 -6.30 6.48 -15.54
C LEU A 449 -6.47 4.97 -15.70
N SER A 450 -6.04 4.41 -16.84
CA SER A 450 -6.06 2.96 -17.11
C SER A 450 -5.21 2.16 -16.11
N ARG A 451 -4.04 2.67 -15.73
CA ARG A 451 -3.18 2.02 -14.72
C ARG A 451 -3.67 2.24 -13.30
N GLU A 452 -4.20 3.42 -12.94
CA GLU A 452 -4.79 3.61 -11.60
C GLU A 452 -5.96 2.65 -11.36
N ALA A 453 -6.79 2.38 -12.37
CA ALA A 453 -7.86 1.38 -12.25
C ALA A 453 -7.32 -0.04 -11.92
N GLN A 454 -6.11 -0.38 -12.37
CA GLN A 454 -5.45 -1.65 -12.07
C GLN A 454 -4.82 -1.66 -10.67
N GLU A 455 -4.13 -0.58 -10.27
CA GLU A 455 -3.57 -0.45 -8.93
C GLU A 455 -4.66 -0.35 -7.85
N TRP A 456 -5.77 0.36 -8.13
CA TRP A 456 -6.97 0.33 -7.30
C TRP A 456 -7.51 -1.09 -7.13
N ALA A 457 -7.61 -1.89 -8.20
CA ALA A 457 -8.07 -3.27 -8.10
C ALA A 457 -7.12 -4.16 -7.27
N ARG A 458 -5.80 -3.98 -7.40
CA ARG A 458 -4.78 -4.64 -6.57
C ARG A 458 -4.91 -4.23 -5.10
N TYR A 459 -4.93 -2.92 -4.84
CA TYR A 459 -4.99 -2.34 -3.51
C TYR A 459 -6.30 -2.69 -2.80
N ARG A 460 -7.45 -2.59 -3.46
CA ARG A 460 -8.76 -3.00 -2.92
C ARG A 460 -8.72 -4.44 -2.42
N ASN A 461 -8.17 -5.34 -3.23
CA ASN A 461 -8.12 -6.78 -2.96
C ASN A 461 -6.97 -7.21 -2.03
N SER A 462 -6.06 -6.31 -1.61
CA SER A 462 -4.98 -6.67 -0.68
C SER A 462 -5.50 -7.01 0.72
N VAL A 463 -5.02 -8.13 1.27
CA VAL A 463 -5.46 -8.70 2.56
C VAL A 463 -4.62 -8.12 3.71
N GLY A 464 -5.24 -7.87 4.87
CA GLY A 464 -4.52 -7.56 6.11
C GLY A 464 -4.25 -6.08 6.41
N ALA A 465 -4.86 -5.17 5.66
CA ALA A 465 -4.57 -3.72 5.66
C ALA A 465 -5.20 -2.88 6.80
N GLY A 466 -5.98 -3.48 7.70
CA GLY A 466 -6.53 -2.82 8.90
C GLY A 466 -7.51 -1.67 8.65
N SER A 467 -7.84 -0.92 9.72
CA SER A 467 -8.82 0.17 9.71
C SER A 467 -8.35 1.42 8.94
N GLU A 468 -7.04 1.72 8.96
CA GLU A 468 -6.48 2.86 8.24
C GLU A 468 -6.50 2.73 6.70
N LYS A 469 -6.72 1.52 6.13
CA LYS A 469 -6.61 1.23 4.69
C LYS A 469 -7.21 2.34 3.80
N TRP A 470 -8.48 2.66 4.04
CA TRP A 470 -9.20 3.61 3.19
C TRP A 470 -8.82 5.06 3.45
N MET A 471 -8.36 5.42 4.66
CA MET A 471 -7.80 6.75 4.92
C MET A 471 -6.48 6.94 4.17
N ARG A 472 -5.57 5.96 4.19
CA ARG A 472 -4.30 6.04 3.44
C ARG A 472 -4.50 6.14 1.93
N TYR A 473 -5.49 5.44 1.37
CA TYR A 473 -5.84 5.58 -0.04
C TYR A 473 -6.48 6.95 -0.35
N LEU A 474 -7.29 7.52 0.54
CA LEU A 474 -7.82 8.88 0.37
C LEU A 474 -6.71 9.94 0.45
N GLU A 475 -5.76 9.82 1.38
CA GLU A 475 -4.55 10.66 1.45
C GLU A 475 -3.75 10.57 0.13
N TYR A 476 -3.55 9.36 -0.39
CA TYR A 476 -2.88 9.11 -1.67
C TYR A 476 -3.59 9.78 -2.85
N LEU A 477 -4.93 9.64 -2.93
CA LEU A 477 -5.75 10.25 -3.98
C LEU A 477 -5.69 11.78 -3.94
N HIS A 478 -5.87 12.39 -2.76
CA HIS A 478 -5.89 13.85 -2.60
C HIS A 478 -4.51 14.52 -2.75
N GLY A 479 -3.44 13.82 -2.40
CA GLY A 479 -2.06 14.29 -2.50
C GLY A 479 -1.37 13.82 -3.79
N PRO A 480 -0.51 12.78 -3.75
CA PRO A 480 0.32 12.37 -4.88
C PRO A 480 -0.42 12.14 -6.20
N PHE A 481 -1.54 11.39 -6.20
CA PHE A 481 -2.24 11.05 -7.44
C PHE A 481 -2.90 12.29 -8.09
N HIS A 482 -3.52 13.16 -7.30
CA HIS A 482 -4.07 14.43 -7.77
C HIS A 482 -3.01 15.36 -8.37
N GLN A 483 -1.75 15.32 -7.91
CA GLN A 483 -0.65 16.02 -8.59
C GLN A 483 -0.32 15.37 -9.93
N MET A 484 -0.27 14.04 -10.03
CA MET A 484 -0.10 13.35 -11.32
C MET A 484 -1.22 13.65 -12.31
N LEU A 485 -2.48 13.70 -11.85
CA LEU A 485 -3.62 14.10 -12.68
C LEU A 485 -3.45 15.52 -13.23
N LYS A 486 -2.99 16.47 -12.40
CA LYS A 486 -2.69 17.85 -12.84
C LYS A 486 -1.56 17.89 -13.88
N THR A 487 -0.49 17.13 -13.68
CA THR A 487 0.62 17.03 -14.64
C THR A 487 0.17 16.38 -15.94
N GLY A 488 -0.52 15.23 -15.89
CA GLY A 488 -1.06 14.52 -17.05
C GLY A 488 -2.09 15.34 -17.83
N TRP A 489 -2.96 16.08 -17.14
CA TRP A 489 -3.88 17.05 -17.75
C TRP A 489 -3.14 18.18 -18.45
N SER A 490 -2.14 18.78 -17.80
CA SER A 490 -1.34 19.87 -18.36
C SER A 490 -0.56 19.42 -19.60
N ASN A 491 0.06 18.24 -19.55
CA ASN A 491 0.72 17.59 -20.68
C ASN A 491 -0.26 17.33 -21.83
N SER A 492 -1.46 16.84 -21.51
CA SER A 492 -2.51 16.55 -22.50
C SER A 492 -3.07 17.83 -23.15
N GLN A 493 -3.22 18.92 -22.38
CA GLN A 493 -3.57 20.23 -22.94
C GLN A 493 -2.44 20.80 -23.80
N GLN A 494 -1.18 20.69 -23.38
CA GLN A 494 -0.04 21.16 -24.17
C GLN A 494 0.09 20.38 -25.49
N LYS A 495 -0.13 19.07 -25.48
CA LYS A 495 -0.19 18.23 -26.69
C LYS A 495 -1.37 18.64 -27.58
N SER A 496 -2.59 18.67 -27.04
CA SER A 496 -3.80 19.06 -27.79
C SER A 496 -3.68 20.49 -28.36
N LYS A 497 -3.02 21.40 -27.65
CA LYS A 497 -2.69 22.73 -28.17
C LYS A 497 -1.67 22.65 -29.31
N ALA A 498 -0.56 21.91 -29.17
CA ALA A 498 0.41 21.76 -30.25
C ALA A 498 -0.20 21.12 -31.51
N ASP A 499 -1.09 20.13 -31.35
CA ASP A 499 -1.87 19.53 -32.43
C ASP A 499 -2.81 20.56 -33.07
N THR A 500 -3.45 21.42 -32.26
CA THR A 500 -4.33 22.50 -32.73
C THR A 500 -3.56 23.61 -33.45
N ASP A 501 -2.42 24.07 -32.91
CA ASP A 501 -1.55 25.07 -33.50
C ASP A 501 -0.97 24.56 -34.85
N SER A 502 -0.65 23.27 -34.93
CA SER A 502 -0.25 22.59 -36.17
C SER A 502 -1.40 22.54 -37.20
N LEU A 503 -2.61 22.17 -36.79
CA LEU A 503 -3.80 22.19 -37.66
C LEU A 503 -4.18 23.61 -38.10
N GLN A 504 -4.01 24.62 -37.24
CA GLN A 504 -4.19 26.03 -37.61
C GLN A 504 -3.14 26.49 -38.63
N HIS A 505 -1.87 26.08 -38.48
CA HIS A 505 -0.82 26.37 -39.47
C HIS A 505 -1.11 25.69 -40.81
N GLN A 506 -1.59 24.43 -40.79
CA GLN A 506 -2.03 23.73 -42.00
C GLN A 506 -3.23 24.43 -42.66
N LEU A 507 -4.23 24.84 -41.87
CA LEU A 507 -5.40 25.57 -42.35
C LEU A 507 -5.01 26.94 -42.92
N ALA A 508 -4.14 27.70 -42.26
CA ALA A 508 -3.62 28.97 -42.79
C ALA A 508 -2.88 28.78 -44.12
N SER A 509 -2.08 27.71 -44.26
CA SER A 509 -1.43 27.35 -45.53
C SER A 509 -2.44 26.95 -46.62
N ALA A 510 -3.60 26.40 -46.25
CA ALA A 510 -4.67 26.05 -47.19
C ALA A 510 -5.46 27.30 -47.61
N SER A 511 -5.84 28.16 -46.65
CA SER A 511 -6.55 29.41 -46.90
C SER A 511 -5.71 30.42 -47.70
N SER A 512 -4.39 30.48 -47.48
CA SER A 512 -3.48 31.27 -48.33
C SER A 512 -3.46 30.75 -49.78
N ARG A 513 -3.38 29.42 -49.99
CA ARG A 513 -3.49 28.81 -51.32
C ARG A 513 -4.85 29.08 -51.97
N ALA A 514 -5.94 29.03 -51.21
CA ALA A 514 -7.29 29.36 -51.68
C ALA A 514 -7.40 30.83 -52.10
N ALA A 515 -6.95 31.77 -51.26
CA ALA A 515 -6.96 33.21 -51.56
C ALA A 515 -6.11 33.55 -52.80
N HIS A 516 -4.95 32.89 -52.99
CA HIS A 516 -4.15 33.03 -54.20
C HIS A 516 -4.85 32.45 -55.45
N ALA A 517 -5.63 31.37 -55.32
CA ALA A 517 -6.44 30.86 -56.42
C ALA A 517 -7.62 31.80 -56.75
N GLU A 518 -8.29 32.33 -55.73
CA GLU A 518 -9.41 33.27 -55.85
C GLU A 518 -8.97 34.62 -56.46
N THR A 519 -7.78 35.12 -56.09
CA THR A 519 -7.18 36.31 -56.73
C THR A 519 -6.88 36.05 -58.21
N ARG A 520 -6.36 34.86 -58.57
CA ARG A 520 -6.13 34.49 -59.98
C ARG A 520 -7.43 34.30 -60.77
N ALA A 521 -8.50 33.83 -60.13
CA ALA A 521 -9.83 33.76 -60.73
C ALA A 521 -10.40 35.16 -61.00
N SER A 522 -10.31 36.07 -60.03
CA SER A 522 -10.77 37.46 -60.20
C SER A 522 -9.98 38.22 -61.27
N GLN A 523 -8.67 37.99 -61.38
CA GLN A 523 -7.85 38.53 -62.47
C GLN A 523 -8.34 38.03 -63.84
N ALA A 524 -8.59 36.73 -63.98
CA ALA A 524 -9.10 36.14 -65.21
C ALA A 524 -10.53 36.62 -65.57
N GLU A 525 -11.35 37.04 -64.60
CA GLU A 525 -12.63 37.69 -64.87
C GLU A 525 -12.46 39.15 -65.35
N GLN A 526 -11.49 39.88 -64.81
CA GLN A 526 -11.13 41.22 -65.33
C GLN A 526 -10.62 41.14 -66.78
N ASP A 527 -9.77 40.16 -67.09
CA ASP A 527 -9.26 39.93 -68.44
C ASP A 527 -10.40 39.56 -69.42
N ARG A 528 -11.35 38.72 -68.98
CA ARG A 528 -12.56 38.36 -69.74
C ARG A 528 -13.43 39.58 -70.05
N ASP A 529 -13.68 40.44 -69.07
CA ASP A 529 -14.57 41.57 -69.26
C ASP A 529 -13.89 42.72 -70.04
N GLY A 530 -12.55 42.86 -69.95
CA GLY A 530 -11.75 43.70 -70.85
C GLY A 530 -11.82 43.27 -72.32
N LEU A 531 -11.72 41.96 -72.61
CA LEU A 531 -11.95 41.42 -73.95
C LEU A 531 -13.38 41.71 -74.47
N ARG A 532 -14.36 41.80 -73.57
CA ARG A 532 -15.77 42.04 -73.90
C ARG A 532 -16.06 43.49 -74.29
N ASP A 533 -15.34 44.45 -73.73
CA ASP A 533 -15.43 45.86 -74.14
C ASP A 533 -14.58 46.16 -75.38
N ALA A 534 -13.45 45.48 -75.58
CA ALA A 534 -12.74 45.49 -76.86
C ALA A 534 -13.63 44.98 -78.02
N GLN A 535 -14.41 43.92 -77.78
CA GLN A 535 -15.38 43.39 -78.75
C GLN A 535 -16.47 44.42 -79.13
N ARG A 536 -16.84 45.34 -78.22
CA ARG A 536 -17.84 46.39 -78.48
C ARG A 536 -17.30 47.52 -79.36
N MET A 537 -16.03 47.91 -79.22
CA MET A 537 -15.45 48.96 -80.07
C MET A 537 -15.32 48.50 -81.53
N LEU A 538 -14.82 47.28 -81.75
CA LEU A 538 -14.69 46.68 -83.09
C LEU A 538 -16.03 46.56 -83.83
N GLN A 539 -17.15 46.40 -83.12
CA GLN A 539 -18.49 46.37 -83.71
C GLN A 539 -19.01 47.77 -84.12
N HIS A 540 -18.48 48.85 -83.53
CA HIS A 540 -18.82 50.22 -83.91
C HIS A 540 -18.05 50.64 -85.18
N GLU A 541 -16.77 50.34 -85.26
CA GLU A 541 -15.89 50.69 -86.39
C GLU A 541 -16.30 49.96 -87.68
N ALA A 542 -16.72 48.70 -87.58
CA ALA A 542 -17.23 47.90 -88.70
C ALA A 542 -18.49 48.51 -89.37
N ALA A 543 -19.27 49.33 -88.64
CA ALA A 543 -20.52 49.91 -89.16
C ALA A 543 -20.29 51.14 -90.08
N GLU A 544 -19.20 51.89 -89.89
CA GLU A 544 -18.88 53.05 -90.75
C GLU A 544 -18.15 52.64 -92.03
N ALA A 545 -17.27 51.63 -91.96
CA ALA A 545 -16.57 51.08 -93.12
C ALA A 545 -17.54 50.64 -94.24
N ALA A 546 -18.65 50.00 -93.87
CA ALA A 546 -19.67 49.49 -94.80
C ALA A 546 -20.27 50.56 -95.73
N LYS A 547 -20.32 51.84 -95.33
CA LYS A 547 -20.89 52.92 -96.15
C LYS A 547 -19.99 53.38 -97.30
N LYS A 548 -18.68 53.13 -97.25
CA LYS A 548 -17.74 53.53 -98.32
C LYS A 548 -17.62 52.47 -99.44
N VAL A 549 -17.84 51.20 -99.13
CA VAL A 549 -17.63 50.08 -100.08
C VAL A 549 -18.59 50.13 -101.27
N SER A 550 -19.88 50.36 -101.04
CA SER A 550 -20.93 50.29 -102.08
C SER A 550 -20.75 51.29 -103.25
N ALA A 551 -19.95 52.35 -103.07
CA ALA A 551 -19.64 53.32 -104.13
C ALA A 551 -18.54 52.86 -105.10
N MET A 552 -17.75 51.83 -104.73
CA MET A 552 -16.63 51.33 -105.54
C MET A 552 -16.98 50.05 -106.33
N GLU A 553 -18.01 49.32 -105.90
CA GLU A 553 -18.46 48.07 -106.54
C GLU A 553 -19.06 48.26 -107.93
N GLU A 554 -19.55 49.46 -108.26
CA GLU A 554 -20.19 49.74 -109.54
C GLU A 554 -19.18 49.88 -110.69
N GLN A 555 -17.97 50.37 -110.40
CA GLN A 555 -16.88 50.49 -111.39
C GLN A 555 -16.17 49.16 -111.65
N MET A 556 -16.01 48.30 -110.63
CA MET A 556 -15.44 46.95 -110.76
C MET A 556 -16.24 45.98 -111.67
N ARG A 557 -17.45 46.37 -112.12
CA ARG A 557 -18.25 45.55 -113.06
C ARG A 557 -17.77 45.61 -114.51
N HIS A 558 -16.98 46.61 -114.91
CA HIS A 558 -16.52 46.74 -116.30
C HIS A 558 -15.34 45.80 -116.58
N ASP A 559 -14.27 45.91 -115.80
CA ASP A 559 -13.00 45.17 -115.98
C ASP A 559 -13.16 43.65 -115.85
N ARG A 560 -14.14 43.20 -115.05
CA ARG A 560 -14.43 41.78 -114.76
C ARG A 560 -14.79 40.96 -116.01
N SER A 561 -15.19 41.62 -117.10
CA SER A 561 -15.54 40.98 -118.38
C SER A 561 -14.33 40.55 -119.22
N GLY A 562 -13.13 41.14 -119.00
CA GLY A 562 -11.91 40.75 -119.71
C GLY A 562 -11.30 39.44 -119.21
N SER A 563 -11.18 39.31 -117.88
CA SER A 563 -10.52 38.16 -117.21
C SER A 563 -11.16 36.80 -117.54
N GLN A 564 -12.47 36.76 -117.81
CA GLN A 564 -13.21 35.52 -118.07
C GLN A 564 -12.82 34.80 -119.37
N ARG A 565 -12.12 35.44 -120.32
CA ARG A 565 -11.64 34.75 -121.54
C ARG A 565 -10.39 33.89 -121.31
N LEU A 566 -9.42 34.38 -120.53
CA LEU A 566 -8.16 33.65 -120.28
C LEU A 566 -8.34 32.44 -119.35
N GLN A 567 -9.34 32.49 -118.45
CA GLN A 567 -9.59 31.39 -117.51
C GLN A 567 -9.98 30.08 -118.20
N ALA A 568 -10.62 30.13 -119.37
CA ALA A 568 -11.12 28.95 -120.09
C ALA A 568 -10.01 28.08 -120.70
N GLU A 569 -8.86 28.65 -121.02
CA GLU A 569 -7.75 27.93 -121.67
C GLU A 569 -6.96 27.10 -120.64
N LEU A 570 -6.81 27.63 -119.42
CA LEU A 570 -5.99 27.06 -118.34
C LEU A 570 -6.56 25.77 -117.75
N ASP A 571 -7.89 25.63 -117.68
CA ASP A 571 -8.52 24.43 -117.13
C ASP A 571 -8.40 23.19 -118.05
N THR A 572 -8.10 23.38 -119.34
CA THR A 572 -7.83 22.28 -120.29
C THR A 572 -6.53 21.54 -119.94
N LEU A 573 -5.46 22.27 -119.57
CA LEU A 573 -4.17 21.68 -119.21
C LEU A 573 -4.22 20.93 -117.86
N ARG A 574 -5.03 21.42 -116.91
CA ARG A 574 -5.18 20.79 -115.58
C ARG A 574 -5.69 19.34 -115.66
N SER A 575 -6.57 19.02 -116.61
CA SER A 575 -7.11 17.67 -116.78
C SER A 575 -6.07 16.62 -117.15
N GLN A 576 -4.93 17.00 -117.73
CA GLN A 576 -3.92 16.03 -118.18
C GLN A 576 -2.96 15.62 -117.05
N LYS A 577 -2.69 16.51 -116.08
CA LYS A 577 -1.81 16.19 -114.93
C LYS A 577 -2.41 15.16 -113.98
N ALA A 578 -3.70 15.29 -113.65
CA ALA A 578 -4.36 14.47 -112.63
C ALA A 578 -4.30 12.95 -112.90
N GLN A 579 -4.25 12.54 -114.17
CA GLN A 579 -4.17 11.14 -114.57
C GLN A 579 -2.83 10.47 -114.22
N ALA A 580 -1.75 11.25 -114.08
CA ALA A 580 -0.41 10.74 -113.81
C ALA A 580 -0.15 10.47 -112.32
N ASP A 581 -0.56 11.39 -111.45
CA ASP A 581 -0.31 11.32 -110.00
C ASP A 581 -0.94 10.08 -109.34
N GLN A 582 -2.09 9.62 -109.85
CA GLN A 582 -2.82 8.48 -109.28
C GLN A 582 -2.00 7.17 -109.31
N ASN A 583 -1.30 6.90 -110.42
CA ASN A 583 -0.51 5.68 -110.59
C ASN A 583 0.73 5.63 -109.68
N LEU A 584 1.31 6.78 -109.33
CA LEU A 584 2.48 6.86 -108.46
C LEU A 584 2.15 6.55 -106.99
N SER A 585 0.88 6.76 -106.59
CA SER A 585 0.43 6.59 -105.20
C SER A 585 0.44 5.13 -104.71
N GLN A 586 0.04 4.19 -105.58
CA GLN A 586 -0.16 2.78 -105.19
C GLN A 586 1.16 2.10 -104.80
N SER A 587 2.22 2.30 -105.59
CA SER A 587 3.54 1.71 -105.32
C SER A 587 4.23 2.27 -104.07
N ARG A 588 3.70 3.34 -103.47
CA ARG A 588 4.27 3.99 -102.28
C ARG A 588 3.83 3.30 -100.98
N GLN A 589 2.64 2.70 -100.95
CA GLN A 589 2.07 2.11 -99.72
C GLN A 589 2.81 0.84 -99.26
N ASP A 590 3.06 -0.11 -100.16
CA ASP A 590 3.70 -1.40 -99.81
C ASP A 590 5.10 -1.23 -99.18
N MET A 591 5.83 -0.20 -99.62
CA MET A 591 7.16 0.11 -99.10
C MET A 591 7.11 0.71 -97.68
N GLN A 592 6.07 1.49 -97.35
CA GLN A 592 5.89 2.07 -96.00
C GLN A 592 5.63 0.99 -94.94
N THR A 593 4.88 -0.06 -95.28
CA THR A 593 4.54 -1.15 -94.35
C THR A 593 5.78 -1.89 -93.82
N LYS A 594 6.81 -2.08 -94.66
CA LYS A 594 8.08 -2.69 -94.23
C LYS A 594 8.91 -1.79 -93.31
N VAL A 595 8.95 -0.49 -93.59
CA VAL A 595 9.68 0.50 -92.77
C VAL A 595 9.12 0.55 -91.34
N ARG A 596 7.78 0.58 -91.21
CA ARG A 596 7.07 0.72 -89.93
C ARG A 596 7.43 -0.36 -88.89
N ASN A 597 7.68 -1.59 -89.34
CA ASN A 597 8.01 -2.72 -88.45
C ASN A 597 9.45 -2.67 -87.92
N LEU A 598 10.37 -1.99 -88.62
CA LEU A 598 11.74 -1.78 -88.14
C LEU A 598 11.84 -0.56 -87.20
N GLU A 599 11.06 0.49 -87.47
CA GLU A 599 11.03 1.70 -86.65
C GLU A 599 10.57 1.44 -85.20
N ALA A 600 9.69 0.45 -85.00
CA ALA A 600 9.25 0.02 -83.67
C ALA A 600 10.39 -0.53 -82.79
N ARG A 601 11.39 -1.23 -83.37
CA ARG A 601 12.58 -1.68 -82.64
C ARG A 601 13.50 -0.52 -82.25
N VAL A 602 13.66 0.47 -83.14
CA VAL A 602 14.60 1.59 -82.94
C VAL A 602 14.09 2.62 -81.91
N GLN A 603 12.78 2.82 -81.78
CA GLN A 603 12.23 3.75 -80.77
C GLN A 603 12.56 3.32 -79.32
N GLN A 604 12.62 2.03 -79.04
CA GLN A 604 12.88 1.51 -77.69
C GLN A 604 14.31 1.80 -77.22
N GLU A 605 15.27 1.93 -78.14
CA GLU A 605 16.68 2.21 -77.84
C GLU A 605 17.02 3.72 -77.88
N THR A 606 16.35 4.51 -78.73
CA THR A 606 16.66 5.96 -78.88
C THR A 606 16.26 6.81 -77.67
N ALA A 607 15.25 6.40 -76.90
CA ALA A 607 14.83 7.12 -75.69
C ALA A 607 15.94 7.20 -74.62
N ALA A 608 16.77 6.15 -74.51
CA ALA A 608 17.89 6.09 -73.56
C ALA A 608 19.04 7.07 -73.88
N VAL A 609 19.04 7.67 -75.08
CA VAL A 609 20.14 8.51 -75.59
C VAL A 609 19.84 10.01 -75.48
N ALA A 610 18.57 10.42 -75.57
CA ALA A 610 18.21 11.84 -75.68
C ALA A 610 18.28 12.60 -74.34
N GLN A 611 17.87 11.96 -73.23
CA GLN A 611 17.92 12.58 -71.90
C GLN A 611 19.37 12.87 -71.47
N ALA A 612 20.31 12.04 -71.94
CA ALA A 612 21.75 12.27 -71.86
C ALA A 612 22.22 13.38 -72.85
N ARG A 613 21.58 14.55 -72.88
CA ARG A 613 22.02 15.76 -73.63
C ARG A 613 21.55 17.10 -73.06
N GLN A 614 20.30 17.18 -72.60
CA GLN A 614 19.61 18.46 -72.36
C GLN A 614 20.28 19.37 -71.32
N GLN A 615 20.93 18.77 -70.31
CA GLN A 615 21.58 19.44 -69.19
C GLN A 615 22.52 20.58 -69.62
N LYS A 616 23.14 20.46 -70.80
CA LYS A 616 24.14 21.36 -71.38
C LYS A 616 23.81 22.88 -71.48
N SER A 617 22.59 23.42 -71.28
CA SER A 617 22.21 24.72 -71.91
C SER A 617 21.07 25.68 -71.36
N ASP A 618 21.00 26.26 -70.12
CA ASP A 618 19.82 27.02 -69.51
C ASP A 618 19.76 28.57 -69.15
N LEU A 619 20.54 29.37 -68.39
CA LEU A 619 21.76 29.20 -67.64
C LEU A 619 23.04 29.79 -68.29
N GLU A 620 22.99 30.88 -69.08
CA GLU A 620 24.12 31.43 -69.91
C GLU A 620 24.55 32.82 -69.53
N SER A 621 23.59 33.58 -69.01
CA SER A 621 23.61 35.03 -68.94
C SER A 621 23.20 35.70 -70.26
N ARG A 622 22.06 36.40 -70.32
CA ARG A 622 21.56 37.36 -69.30
C ARG A 622 22.66 38.33 -68.82
N LEU A 623 23.71 38.54 -69.63
CA LEU A 623 24.90 39.28 -69.22
C LEU A 623 24.67 40.77 -69.49
N HIS A 624 24.88 41.26 -70.71
CA HIS A 624 25.26 42.65 -70.89
C HIS A 624 24.18 43.75 -70.73
N GLN A 625 23.00 43.45 -70.17
CA GLN A 625 21.80 44.29 -70.31
C GLN A 625 21.67 45.40 -69.22
N GLU A 626 22.65 45.61 -68.34
CA GLU A 626 22.56 46.57 -67.21
C GLU A 626 22.91 48.03 -67.51
N THR A 627 23.92 48.26 -68.35
CA THR A 627 25.06 49.10 -67.92
C THR A 627 24.76 50.56 -67.58
N GLU A 628 24.29 51.37 -68.53
CA GLU A 628 24.50 52.83 -68.51
C GLU A 628 23.23 53.66 -68.30
N ARG A 629 22.20 52.97 -67.78
CA ARG A 629 20.84 53.43 -67.49
C ARG A 629 20.81 54.34 -66.23
N LEU A 630 21.77 55.26 -66.13
CA LEU A 630 22.22 55.90 -64.88
C LEU A 630 22.44 57.42 -64.96
N SER A 631 22.98 57.96 -66.06
CA SER A 631 23.44 59.38 -66.19
C SER A 631 22.32 60.46 -66.18
N SER A 632 21.08 59.99 -65.98
CA SER A 632 19.80 60.68 -65.79
C SER A 632 19.80 62.05 -65.08
N ALA A 633 18.99 62.97 -65.62
CA ALA A 633 18.31 64.15 -65.02
C ALA A 633 19.08 65.17 -64.14
N GLN A 634 20.35 64.94 -63.78
CA GLN A 634 21.07 65.75 -62.78
C GLN A 634 21.43 67.19 -63.24
N ARG A 635 21.11 67.56 -64.49
CA ARG A 635 21.30 68.91 -65.02
C ARG A 635 20.13 69.86 -64.70
N GLN A 636 19.01 69.34 -64.18
CA GLN A 636 17.82 70.05 -63.66
C GLN A 636 18.10 71.49 -63.18
N LEU A 637 18.96 71.62 -62.18
CA LEU A 637 18.98 72.79 -61.28
C LEU A 637 19.60 74.07 -61.85
N LYS A 638 20.18 74.05 -63.07
CA LYS A 638 21.20 75.04 -63.42
C LYS A 638 20.67 76.39 -63.94
N ALA A 639 19.54 76.43 -64.64
CA ALA A 639 19.09 77.65 -65.32
C ALA A 639 18.23 78.58 -64.45
N GLU A 640 17.45 78.04 -63.50
CA GLU A 640 16.51 78.81 -62.66
C GLU A 640 17.22 79.77 -61.67
N GLN A 641 18.56 79.67 -61.55
CA GLN A 641 19.36 80.47 -60.62
C GLN A 641 19.75 81.87 -61.12
N GLU A 642 19.77 82.11 -62.44
CA GLU A 642 20.30 83.36 -63.02
C GLU A 642 19.31 84.54 -63.01
N GLY A 643 18.07 84.33 -62.54
CA GLY A 643 17.10 85.37 -62.20
C GLY A 643 17.51 86.21 -60.97
N ARG A 644 18.64 86.93 -61.08
CA ARG A 644 19.21 87.88 -60.08
C ARG A 644 20.19 88.91 -60.66
N THR A 645 20.67 88.75 -61.90
CA THR A 645 21.95 89.35 -62.35
C THR A 645 22.04 90.87 -62.45
N ALA A 646 20.93 91.62 -62.33
CA ALA A 646 20.93 93.09 -62.33
C ALA A 646 20.32 93.74 -61.06
N ASP A 647 19.41 93.07 -60.35
CA ASP A 647 18.61 93.62 -59.24
C ASP A 647 19.38 93.67 -57.90
N ALA A 648 20.70 93.89 -57.98
CA ALA A 648 21.67 93.76 -56.89
C ALA A 648 22.64 94.94 -56.78
N ALA A 649 22.60 95.92 -57.69
CA ALA A 649 23.60 96.99 -57.77
C ALA A 649 23.41 98.12 -56.75
N SER A 650 22.21 98.72 -56.68
CA SER A 650 21.90 99.79 -55.73
C SER A 650 20.38 100.02 -55.58
N SER A 651 19.86 100.31 -54.39
CA SER A 651 20.47 100.22 -53.05
C SER A 651 19.39 100.30 -51.96
N SER A 652 19.63 99.58 -50.85
CA SER A 652 19.14 99.84 -49.48
C SER A 652 17.62 99.95 -49.22
N SER A 653 17.20 99.30 -48.14
CA SER A 653 16.07 99.65 -47.25
C SER A 653 15.51 101.09 -47.42
N SER A 654 14.20 101.30 -47.50
CA SER A 654 13.10 100.55 -46.87
C SER A 654 11.87 100.55 -47.79
N SER A 655 11.32 99.40 -48.18
CA SER A 655 10.29 98.65 -47.44
C SER A 655 9.00 99.46 -47.19
N GLN A 656 7.80 99.00 -47.56
CA GLN A 656 7.39 97.57 -47.60
C GLN A 656 6.72 97.09 -48.89
N ALA A 657 6.40 97.97 -49.85
CA ALA A 657 5.59 97.61 -51.02
C ALA A 657 6.27 96.61 -51.99
N ALA A 658 7.50 96.92 -52.44
CA ALA A 658 8.15 96.17 -53.53
C ALA A 658 8.39 94.67 -53.22
N ALA A 659 8.65 94.34 -51.95
CA ALA A 659 8.99 92.98 -51.53
C ALA A 659 7.85 91.96 -51.75
N GLN A 660 6.59 92.40 -51.88
CA GLN A 660 5.44 91.50 -52.00
C GLN A 660 5.16 91.04 -53.44
N GLN A 661 5.52 91.80 -54.48
CA GLN A 661 5.25 91.38 -55.87
C GLN A 661 6.20 90.26 -56.35
N ALA A 662 7.45 90.25 -55.92
CA ALA A 662 8.45 89.27 -56.39
C ALA A 662 8.13 87.81 -56.00
N GLN A 663 7.47 87.57 -54.87
CA GLN A 663 7.15 86.21 -54.41
C GLN A 663 6.04 85.52 -55.22
N ALA A 664 5.21 86.26 -55.96
CA ALA A 664 4.06 85.70 -56.66
C ALA A 664 4.44 84.87 -57.91
N ALA A 665 5.54 85.22 -58.59
CA ALA A 665 5.94 84.58 -59.85
C ALA A 665 6.64 83.22 -59.66
N ALA A 666 7.53 83.12 -58.68
CA ALA A 666 8.51 82.02 -58.58
C ALA A 666 7.91 80.62 -58.38
N ARG A 667 6.68 80.51 -57.85
CA ARG A 667 6.02 79.20 -57.63
C ARG A 667 5.46 78.55 -58.90
N THR A 668 5.49 79.26 -60.03
CA THR A 668 4.88 78.83 -61.29
C THR A 668 5.82 78.00 -62.19
N ALA A 669 7.07 77.75 -61.75
CA ALA A 669 8.14 77.13 -62.56
C ALA A 669 8.61 75.76 -62.02
N GLU A 670 9.44 75.71 -60.97
CA GLU A 670 10.10 74.53 -60.34
C GLU A 670 9.37 73.17 -60.45
N ARG A 671 8.04 73.15 -60.34
CA ARG A 671 7.23 71.91 -60.41
C ARG A 671 7.33 71.16 -61.74
N GLN A 672 7.75 71.80 -62.84
CA GLN A 672 7.81 71.16 -64.17
C GLN A 672 8.97 70.18 -64.40
N LEU A 673 9.81 69.85 -63.39
CA LEU A 673 11.17 69.33 -63.66
C LEU A 673 11.60 68.01 -63.01
N LYS A 674 10.83 67.39 -62.09
CA LYS A 674 11.39 66.35 -61.20
C LYS A 674 11.27 64.89 -61.68
N ASP A 675 10.39 64.61 -62.64
CA ASP A 675 9.92 63.24 -62.93
C ASP A 675 10.81 62.43 -63.92
N GLU A 676 12.01 62.91 -64.28
CA GLU A 676 12.91 62.29 -65.29
C GLU A 676 13.93 61.25 -64.76
N GLN A 677 14.09 61.07 -63.45
CA GLN A 677 15.25 60.35 -62.89
C GLN A 677 14.96 58.86 -62.57
N ALA A 678 16.03 58.07 -62.36
CA ALA A 678 15.99 56.77 -61.68
C ALA A 678 15.21 55.58 -62.32
N SER A 679 14.95 55.57 -63.62
CA SER A 679 14.26 54.46 -64.34
C SER A 679 15.11 53.16 -64.51
N ALA A 680 15.93 52.77 -63.52
CA ALA A 680 17.38 52.65 -63.72
C ALA A 680 18.09 51.28 -63.87
N ALA A 681 17.68 50.14 -63.26
CA ALA A 681 18.60 48.96 -63.21
C ALA A 681 17.96 47.58 -62.91
N ARG A 682 18.47 46.49 -63.53
CA ARG A 682 18.73 45.16 -62.91
C ARG A 682 19.43 44.01 -63.70
N GLN A 683 19.84 44.13 -64.96
CA GLN A 683 19.89 42.98 -65.91
C GLN A 683 21.30 42.37 -66.24
N HIS A 684 22.00 41.66 -65.31
CA HIS A 684 23.36 41.03 -65.56
C HIS A 684 23.74 39.74 -64.74
N GLN A 685 24.37 38.71 -65.36
CA GLN A 685 25.12 37.50 -64.84
C GLN A 685 24.41 36.11 -64.58
N ALA A 686 25.21 35.00 -64.64
CA ALA A 686 25.11 33.62 -64.03
C ALA A 686 24.79 32.36 -64.92
N ALA A 687 25.58 31.23 -64.83
CA ALA A 687 25.61 30.16 -65.87
C ALA A 687 26.26 28.70 -65.63
N GLN A 688 26.16 27.73 -66.62
CA GLN A 688 26.76 26.34 -66.98
C GLN A 688 27.88 25.66 -66.12
N GLN A 689 28.14 24.32 -66.24
CA GLN A 689 28.98 23.57 -67.24
C GLN A 689 28.48 22.13 -67.57
N GLU A 690 27.19 21.88 -67.38
CA GLU A 690 26.48 20.59 -67.17
C GLU A 690 26.51 19.55 -68.34
N ILE A 691 27.68 19.06 -68.78
CA ILE A 691 27.91 18.66 -70.20
C ILE A 691 28.39 17.22 -70.51
N ALA A 692 29.20 16.56 -69.66
CA ALA A 692 30.20 15.61 -70.18
C ALA A 692 29.89 14.10 -70.07
N GLN A 693 29.31 13.64 -68.96
CA GLN A 693 29.13 12.21 -68.62
C GLN A 693 28.15 11.47 -69.56
N LEU A 694 27.39 12.29 -70.29
CA LEU A 694 26.31 12.07 -71.24
C LEU A 694 26.70 11.28 -72.53
N ARG A 695 27.57 10.25 -72.45
CA ARG A 695 28.26 9.71 -73.65
C ARG A 695 28.32 8.19 -73.86
N SER A 696 28.66 7.36 -72.87
CA SER A 696 28.93 5.92 -73.14
C SER A 696 27.67 5.07 -73.33
N GLN A 697 26.54 5.48 -72.79
CA GLN A 697 25.24 4.81 -72.97
C GLN A 697 24.68 4.94 -74.40
N ILE A 698 25.31 5.78 -75.24
CA ILE A 698 24.90 5.99 -76.64
C ILE A 698 25.25 4.79 -77.52
N THR A 699 26.38 4.13 -77.27
CA THR A 699 27.02 3.20 -78.22
C THR A 699 26.32 1.84 -78.38
N ALA A 700 25.49 1.43 -77.42
CA ALA A 700 24.84 0.10 -77.47
C ALA A 700 23.65 0.04 -78.45
N GLY A 701 22.89 1.13 -78.60
CA GLY A 701 21.72 1.21 -79.50
C GLY A 701 22.07 1.47 -80.98
N GLU A 702 23.36 1.46 -81.34
CA GLU A 702 23.80 1.82 -82.69
C GLU A 702 23.70 0.62 -83.67
N GLY A 703 23.74 -0.63 -83.17
CA GLY A 703 23.65 -1.83 -84.00
C GLY A 703 22.29 -2.00 -84.68
N THR A 704 21.19 -1.83 -83.93
CA THR A 704 19.80 -1.98 -84.41
C THR A 704 19.42 -0.93 -85.46
N SER A 705 20.15 0.18 -85.52
CA SER A 705 19.97 1.25 -86.51
C SER A 705 20.38 0.83 -87.94
N SER A 706 21.30 -0.14 -88.08
CA SER A 706 21.89 -0.50 -89.38
C SER A 706 20.90 -1.17 -90.34
N GLU A 707 20.07 -2.10 -89.85
CA GLU A 707 19.06 -2.80 -90.68
C GLU A 707 18.03 -1.83 -91.29
N LEU A 708 17.73 -0.73 -90.59
CA LEU A 708 16.77 0.29 -91.04
C LEU A 708 17.30 1.13 -92.23
N GLN A 709 18.62 1.27 -92.39
CA GLN A 709 19.21 2.13 -93.41
C GLN A 709 19.09 1.56 -94.83
N GLN A 710 19.27 0.25 -95.02
CA GLN A 710 19.16 -0.37 -96.36
C GLN A 710 17.77 -0.19 -96.99
N VAL A 711 16.70 -0.36 -96.21
CA VAL A 711 15.32 -0.21 -96.70
C VAL A 711 15.03 1.25 -97.09
N ARG A 712 15.58 2.22 -96.35
CA ARG A 712 15.41 3.65 -96.65
C ARG A 712 16.12 4.09 -97.94
N ALA A 713 17.18 3.40 -98.36
CA ALA A 713 17.92 3.73 -99.59
C ALA A 713 17.12 3.49 -100.89
N GLN A 714 16.26 2.46 -100.93
CA GLN A 714 15.41 2.21 -102.12
C GLN A 714 14.26 3.23 -102.25
N ALA A 715 13.86 3.87 -101.16
CA ALA A 715 12.77 4.84 -101.12
C ALA A 715 13.16 6.27 -101.57
N SER A 716 14.44 6.53 -101.86
CA SER A 716 14.91 7.84 -102.32
C SER A 716 14.82 8.01 -103.84
N GLN A 717 15.22 7.01 -104.62
CA GLN A 717 15.27 7.08 -106.10
C GLN A 717 13.90 7.42 -106.72
N LEU A 718 12.80 6.90 -106.16
CA LEU A 718 11.43 7.21 -106.60
C LEU A 718 11.02 8.68 -106.40
N ARG A 719 11.70 9.44 -105.52
CA ARG A 719 11.42 10.88 -105.31
C ARG A 719 12.09 11.75 -106.37
N GLU A 720 13.18 11.28 -106.96
CA GLU A 720 13.99 12.07 -107.90
C GLU A 720 13.29 12.26 -109.26
N GLN A 721 12.49 11.29 -109.70
CA GLN A 721 11.61 11.46 -110.86
C GLN A 721 10.49 12.49 -110.62
N GLN A 722 9.95 12.57 -109.39
CA GLN A 722 8.84 13.48 -109.08
C GLN A 722 9.24 14.96 -109.24
N GLY A 723 10.51 15.30 -109.00
CA GLY A 723 10.99 16.69 -109.06
C GLY A 723 10.91 17.34 -110.45
N ARG A 724 11.01 16.57 -111.55
CA ARG A 724 11.07 17.13 -112.91
C ARG A 724 9.72 17.61 -113.44
N LEU A 725 8.63 16.93 -113.08
CA LEU A 725 7.26 17.31 -113.48
C LEU A 725 6.71 18.52 -112.71
N GLN A 726 7.42 19.01 -111.69
CA GLN A 726 7.08 20.28 -111.05
C GLN A 726 7.52 21.47 -111.89
N THR A 727 8.72 21.42 -112.47
CA THR A 727 9.36 22.58 -113.12
C THR A 727 8.59 23.12 -114.35
N GLU A 728 7.89 22.25 -115.09
CA GLU A 728 7.05 22.68 -116.22
C GLU A 728 5.74 23.35 -115.77
N LEU A 729 5.21 22.99 -114.58
CA LEU A 729 4.00 23.60 -114.02
C LEU A 729 4.23 25.08 -113.68
N ASP A 730 5.43 25.40 -113.20
CA ASP A 730 5.78 26.71 -112.67
C ASP A 730 5.92 27.76 -113.80
N SER A 731 6.18 27.33 -115.04
CA SER A 731 6.26 28.21 -116.21
C SER A 731 4.91 28.82 -116.59
N VAL A 732 3.83 28.03 -116.61
CA VAL A 732 2.47 28.50 -116.98
C VAL A 732 1.86 29.38 -115.87
N GLN A 733 2.41 29.34 -114.66
CA GLN A 733 2.01 30.26 -113.58
C GLN A 733 2.53 31.69 -113.79
N ALA A 734 3.58 31.89 -114.61
CA ALA A 734 4.17 33.21 -114.86
C ALA A 734 3.26 34.12 -115.72
N GLU A 735 2.76 33.64 -116.86
CA GLU A 735 1.89 34.44 -117.75
C GLU A 735 0.55 34.80 -117.07
N LEU A 736 0.02 33.89 -116.23
CA LEU A 736 -1.15 34.17 -115.40
C LEU A 736 -0.88 35.26 -114.35
N ALA A 737 0.35 35.40 -113.86
CA ALA A 737 0.72 36.43 -112.89
C ALA A 737 0.77 37.83 -113.52
N GLU A 738 1.16 37.96 -114.79
CA GLU A 738 1.19 39.26 -115.48
C GLU A 738 -0.23 39.79 -115.76
N ALA A 739 -1.13 38.94 -116.25
CA ALA A 739 -2.55 39.29 -116.41
C ALA A 739 -3.23 39.62 -115.05
N ARG A 740 -2.78 38.98 -113.95
CA ARG A 740 -3.19 39.34 -112.60
C ARG A 740 -2.59 40.67 -112.13
N SER A 741 -1.38 41.03 -112.53
CA SER A 741 -0.73 42.29 -112.12
C SER A 741 -1.52 43.53 -112.59
N ILE A 742 -2.10 43.49 -113.78
CA ILE A 742 -2.95 44.59 -114.29
C ILE A 742 -4.25 44.70 -113.47
N ALA A 743 -4.88 43.57 -113.12
CA ALA A 743 -6.02 43.56 -112.21
C ALA A 743 -5.65 43.98 -110.78
N GLN A 744 -4.43 43.67 -110.34
CA GLN A 744 -3.87 44.07 -109.05
C GLN A 744 -3.68 45.59 -108.99
N GLN A 745 -3.21 46.25 -110.05
CA GLN A 745 -3.10 47.72 -110.09
C GLN A 745 -4.46 48.43 -109.93
N HIS A 746 -5.55 47.85 -110.44
CA HIS A 746 -6.91 48.35 -110.21
C HIS A 746 -7.42 48.04 -108.78
N HIS A 747 -6.89 47.02 -108.11
CA HIS A 747 -7.19 46.68 -106.71
C HIS A 747 -6.39 47.54 -105.71
N ASP A 748 -5.11 47.78 -105.98
CA ASP A 748 -4.19 48.55 -105.13
C ASP A 748 -4.59 50.03 -105.06
N ALA A 749 -5.25 50.55 -106.10
CA ALA A 749 -5.94 51.84 -106.07
C ALA A 749 -7.04 51.92 -104.98
N GLY A 750 -7.58 50.79 -104.54
CA GLY A 750 -8.49 50.69 -103.38
C GLY A 750 -7.79 50.56 -102.02
N LEU A 751 -6.51 50.19 -101.99
CA LEU A 751 -5.74 50.03 -100.74
C LEU A 751 -5.19 51.35 -100.20
N ALA A 752 -5.09 52.39 -101.04
CA ALA A 752 -4.73 53.75 -100.62
C ALA A 752 -5.72 54.40 -99.62
N ALA A 753 -6.83 53.74 -99.28
CA ALA A 753 -7.88 54.23 -98.39
C ALA A 753 -8.05 53.42 -97.09
N ASN A 754 -7.26 52.35 -96.85
CA ASN A 754 -7.52 51.43 -95.73
C ASN A 754 -6.26 50.73 -95.15
N ALA A 755 -5.09 51.36 -95.21
CA ALA A 755 -3.81 50.80 -94.78
C ALA A 755 -3.12 51.62 -93.67
N GLU A 756 -3.66 51.56 -92.44
CA GLU A 756 -2.98 51.99 -91.21
C GLU A 756 -3.18 50.96 -90.07
N ALA A 757 -2.27 50.97 -89.09
CA ALA A 757 -2.17 50.10 -87.89
C ALA A 757 -1.69 48.62 -88.08
N VAL A 758 -0.65 48.26 -87.30
CA VAL A 758 0.34 47.17 -87.44
C VAL A 758 1.15 47.13 -86.09
N PRO A 759 1.79 46.04 -85.54
CA PRO A 759 1.59 44.56 -85.53
C PRO A 759 1.90 43.90 -84.11
N MET A 760 2.28 42.59 -84.05
CA MET A 760 3.26 41.93 -83.10
C MET A 760 2.87 41.69 -81.59
N ASP A 761 3.42 40.74 -80.79
CA ASP A 761 4.34 39.55 -80.93
C ASP A 761 4.23 38.56 -79.70
N GLU A 762 5.06 37.50 -79.62
CA GLU A 762 5.26 36.55 -78.47
C GLU A 762 6.33 37.03 -77.41
N GLY A 763 6.99 36.26 -76.49
CA GLY A 763 7.13 34.81 -76.20
C GLY A 763 8.05 34.49 -74.97
N HIS A 764 8.56 33.25 -74.80
CA HIS A 764 9.43 32.81 -73.67
C HIS A 764 10.59 31.82 -74.06
N ALA A 765 11.85 31.94 -73.54
CA ALA A 765 12.93 30.89 -73.49
C ALA A 765 14.31 31.26 -72.77
N ASN A 766 15.35 30.38 -72.79
CA ASN A 766 16.61 30.23 -71.95
C ASN A 766 17.92 29.67 -72.77
N GLY A 767 19.19 29.48 -72.23
CA GLY A 767 20.52 28.95 -72.84
C GLY A 767 21.81 28.83 -71.86
N HIS A 768 23.04 28.15 -72.02
CA HIS A 768 24.29 28.13 -71.05
C HIS A 768 25.79 28.32 -71.64
N VAL A 769 27.06 28.79 -71.22
CA VAL A 769 28.12 29.47 -70.25
C VAL A 769 28.85 29.02 -68.88
N SER A 770 30.20 28.83 -68.76
CA SER A 770 31.03 27.98 -67.78
C SER A 770 31.47 28.31 -66.28
N THR A 771 32.43 27.53 -65.70
CA THR A 771 32.70 27.21 -64.26
C THR A 771 33.97 27.68 -63.51
N GLU A 772 35.00 28.25 -64.15
CA GLU A 772 36.10 28.86 -63.37
C GLU A 772 35.56 29.97 -62.44
N ASP A 773 34.49 30.65 -62.91
CA ASP A 773 33.65 31.59 -62.18
C ASP A 773 32.96 30.95 -60.95
N ALA A 774 32.41 29.74 -61.08
CA ALA A 774 31.81 29.00 -59.96
C ALA A 774 32.83 28.73 -58.84
N THR A 775 34.07 28.42 -59.20
CA THR A 775 35.17 28.20 -58.25
C THR A 775 35.59 29.48 -57.52
N ALA A 776 35.63 30.60 -58.24
CA ALA A 776 35.92 31.92 -57.67
C ALA A 776 34.79 32.41 -56.73
N LYS A 777 33.53 32.07 -57.05
CA LYS A 777 32.34 32.40 -56.26
C LYS A 777 32.26 31.56 -54.98
N ALA A 778 32.39 30.24 -55.09
CA ALA A 778 32.33 29.29 -53.97
C ALA A 778 33.32 29.64 -52.84
N LYS A 779 34.57 29.99 -53.18
CA LYS A 779 35.60 30.34 -52.17
C LYS A 779 35.22 31.55 -51.31
N LYS A 780 34.43 32.49 -51.84
CA LYS A 780 33.94 33.69 -51.14
C LYS A 780 32.75 33.39 -50.22
N MET A 781 31.85 32.48 -50.60
CA MET A 781 30.68 32.09 -49.80
C MET A 781 31.07 31.38 -48.49
N SER A 782 30.20 31.42 -47.48
CA SER A 782 30.32 30.67 -46.22
C SER A 782 29.78 29.23 -46.35
N ILE A 783 30.10 28.36 -45.38
CA ILE A 783 29.59 26.97 -45.38
C ILE A 783 28.05 26.92 -45.33
N PRO A 784 27.33 27.72 -44.50
CA PRO A 784 25.87 27.75 -44.55
C PRO A 784 25.29 28.14 -45.91
N GLU A 785 25.83 29.16 -46.58
CA GLU A 785 25.36 29.60 -47.91
C GLU A 785 25.60 28.52 -48.98
N ILE A 786 26.77 27.84 -48.92
CA ILE A 786 27.06 26.70 -49.79
C ILE A 786 26.11 25.53 -49.52
N LYS A 787 25.81 25.24 -48.25
CA LYS A 787 24.85 24.19 -47.87
C LYS A 787 23.44 24.49 -48.37
N ILE A 788 22.96 25.72 -48.16
CA ILE A 788 21.65 26.16 -48.62
C ILE A 788 21.56 26.00 -50.14
N TRP A 789 22.54 26.52 -50.89
CA TRP A 789 22.55 26.41 -52.35
C TRP A 789 22.61 24.95 -52.83
N LEU A 790 23.43 24.10 -52.21
CA LEU A 790 23.47 22.66 -52.53
C LEU A 790 22.16 21.93 -52.19
N THR A 791 21.51 22.30 -51.08
CA THR A 791 20.19 21.78 -50.70
C THR A 791 19.11 22.18 -51.70
N GLU A 792 19.04 23.46 -52.06
CA GLU A 792 18.07 24.02 -53.02
C GLU A 792 18.26 23.44 -54.44
N ASN A 793 19.48 23.01 -54.79
CA ASN A 793 19.79 22.34 -56.05
C ASN A 793 19.87 20.79 -55.90
N GLY A 794 19.16 20.22 -54.93
CA GLY A 794 18.89 18.78 -54.82
C GLY A 794 20.07 17.90 -54.35
N LYS A 795 21.18 18.49 -53.91
CA LYS A 795 22.38 17.79 -53.39
C LYS A 795 22.31 17.60 -51.86
N GLU A 796 21.11 17.54 -51.28
CA GLU A 796 20.89 17.41 -49.81
C GLU A 796 21.65 16.23 -49.19
N ALA A 797 21.75 15.10 -49.88
CA ALA A 797 22.52 13.94 -49.43
C ALA A 797 24.02 14.27 -49.21
N VAL A 798 24.62 15.09 -50.09
CA VAL A 798 26.01 15.56 -49.98
C VAL A 798 26.16 16.53 -48.80
N VAL A 799 25.19 17.43 -48.62
CA VAL A 799 25.11 18.35 -47.47
C VAL A 799 24.99 17.59 -46.14
N TYR A 800 24.27 16.46 -46.15
CA TYR A 800 24.09 15.57 -45.00
C TYR A 800 25.36 14.76 -44.68
N GLU A 801 26.02 14.14 -45.68
CA GLU A 801 27.27 13.40 -45.45
C GLU A 801 28.43 14.30 -44.99
N LEU A 802 28.67 15.42 -45.67
CA LEU A 802 29.67 16.41 -45.26
C LEU A 802 29.34 17.00 -43.88
N GLY A 803 28.05 17.10 -43.54
CA GLY A 803 27.56 17.48 -42.21
C GLY A 803 27.91 16.44 -41.14
N ARG A 804 27.56 15.17 -41.39
CA ARG A 804 27.81 14.02 -40.50
C ARG A 804 29.30 13.82 -40.22
N ASN A 805 30.14 14.01 -41.24
CA ASN A 805 31.59 13.81 -41.16
C ASN A 805 32.37 15.04 -40.64
N LYS A 806 31.69 16.16 -40.34
CA LYS A 806 32.30 17.43 -39.88
C LYS A 806 33.37 17.97 -40.86
N ALA A 807 33.07 17.89 -42.16
CA ALA A 807 33.92 18.36 -43.26
C ALA A 807 34.38 19.82 -43.12
N LYS A 808 35.56 20.18 -43.66
CA LYS A 808 36.09 21.55 -43.64
C LYS A 808 35.60 22.37 -44.84
N LYS A 809 35.80 23.69 -44.82
CA LYS A 809 35.28 24.62 -45.86
C LYS A 809 35.67 24.22 -47.29
N ALA A 810 36.88 23.71 -47.50
CA ALA A 810 37.36 23.31 -48.83
C ALA A 810 36.48 22.21 -49.45
N GLU A 811 36.13 21.18 -48.67
CA GLU A 811 35.29 20.06 -49.13
C GLU A 811 33.88 20.51 -49.54
N TYR A 812 33.33 21.53 -48.86
CA TYR A 812 32.07 22.18 -49.27
C TYR A 812 32.23 23.02 -50.55
N VAL A 813 33.34 23.74 -50.69
CA VAL A 813 33.64 24.54 -51.89
C VAL A 813 33.75 23.64 -53.12
N ASP A 814 34.47 22.52 -53.02
CA ASP A 814 34.63 21.58 -54.13
C ASP A 814 33.30 20.89 -54.48
N ALA A 815 32.45 20.60 -53.48
CA ALA A 815 31.09 20.10 -53.69
C ALA A 815 30.15 21.12 -54.38
N TYR A 816 30.26 22.41 -54.05
CA TYR A 816 29.52 23.50 -54.71
C TYR A 816 29.92 23.60 -56.19
N VAL A 817 31.23 23.62 -56.47
CA VAL A 817 31.74 23.70 -57.84
C VAL A 817 31.28 22.48 -58.64
N SER A 818 31.40 21.28 -58.08
CA SER A 818 30.91 20.01 -58.67
C SER A 818 29.38 19.86 -58.73
N ALA A 819 28.64 20.95 -58.52
CA ALA A 819 27.20 21.05 -58.70
C ALA A 819 26.78 22.29 -59.53
N GLN A 820 27.70 23.19 -59.89
CA GLN A 820 27.55 24.12 -61.01
C GLN A 820 28.23 23.60 -62.30
N VAL A 821 29.23 22.72 -62.17
CA VAL A 821 29.80 21.90 -63.25
C VAL A 821 28.83 20.78 -63.64
#